data_AF-A0A961BH95-F1
#
_entry.id   AF-A0A961BH95-F1
#
_cell.length_a   1.000
_cell.length_b   1.000
_cell.length_c   1.000
_cell.angle_alpha   90.00
_cell.angle_beta   90.00
_cell.angle_gamma   90.00
#
_symmetry.space_group_name_H-M   'P 1'
#
loop_
_entity.id
_entity.type
_entity.pdbx_description
1 polymer ?
#
loop_
_entity_poly.entity_id
_entity_poly.type
_entity_poly.pdbx_seq_one_letter_code
_entity_poly.pdbx_strand_id
1 'polypeptide(L)'
;MNTKPPRSQAGYTTIPVVAAIATVMLSSMVFVFRSNNWSQEIQSKSQVSLDYTQKEEAILRALINIVPNKAIGAMQDGSASADQDYTWETIFREAIELADADTAVSAAILNRMGISPDQTAGTGYPTGPTEPQPTIISGNSGDTSYTNASQIVSSVVGSGSLVNPGNTRESALFLSEAIADKLPAPLYSSWSEFNNDKVYPIISLNKVHSSSWTKGLELSPDSYPLYNLYKYPNIRFGYARPGDLFVAKRNWWTFSLKFGSGGGQGANAAPPIKKNYVLSIYEVPSQLPASAYGLMSVGQHADGTAWRHASLSGGFFAGRLETQGTVALPTGLFSARKSTNFSAETTVAGAVVGNNFDDLGVREQREAQTGSDFYDASVSGNVGRVAFIPINRGQAFLELNTDGSQSGRLSSTGWNEYSCGATQAAMRIEVRTMTSTSVQMPTSIRFYYKTSSGSTTYRNYTRGSSTNPWPTDAQNGGSAIPFQTEYLDIQRNALVLNLDRLPAFLASIGAANTTINNSIYIYPNSNRSTVNAPHFPSISSDPAVSLRGGRDLSAFSKGLSVVTNLRLYLADSLNTVAVPIPSGSGLAAGTTYYPPISLFAPEKRFGETIEFENPVQFSGQVQSLSKDETSAFHPLDLKAGNGDDINADKINANLKIVRSPAELPPIHLMNWLVTIKEIH
;
A
#
# COMPACT_ATOMS: atom_id res chain seq x y z
N MET A 1 -113.72 -33.31 -27.19
CA MET A 1 -112.86 -32.45 -26.35
C MET A 1 -111.68 -33.27 -25.90
N ASN A 2 -110.48 -33.03 -26.44
CA ASN A 2 -109.25 -33.61 -25.90
C ASN A 2 -108.06 -32.73 -26.30
N THR A 3 -107.64 -31.86 -25.39
CA THR A 3 -106.45 -31.00 -25.51
C THR A 3 -105.26 -31.70 -24.86
N LYS A 4 -104.28 -32.12 -25.68
CA LYS A 4 -102.95 -32.56 -25.21
C LYS A 4 -101.99 -31.35 -25.13
N PRO A 5 -101.18 -31.20 -24.08
CA PRO A 5 -100.11 -30.20 -24.02
C PRO A 5 -98.82 -30.71 -24.67
N PRO A 6 -97.91 -29.83 -25.13
CA PRO A 6 -96.64 -30.23 -25.72
C PRO A 6 -95.58 -30.55 -24.66
N ARG A 7 -94.77 -31.59 -24.91
CA ARG A 7 -93.57 -31.93 -24.13
C ARG A 7 -92.41 -31.01 -24.53
N SER A 8 -91.84 -30.29 -23.57
CA SER A 8 -90.59 -29.55 -23.74
C SER A 8 -89.37 -30.49 -23.72
N GLN A 9 -88.53 -30.45 -24.75
CA GLN A 9 -87.19 -31.05 -24.74
C GLN A 9 -86.23 -30.14 -23.97
N ALA A 10 -86.07 -30.38 -22.66
CA ALA A 10 -85.00 -29.80 -21.86
C ALA A 10 -83.90 -30.87 -21.70
N GLY A 11 -82.82 -30.79 -22.49
CA GLY A 11 -81.73 -31.77 -22.39
C GLY A 11 -80.54 -31.58 -23.35
N TYR A 12 -80.70 -30.84 -24.45
CA TYR A 12 -79.63 -30.67 -25.44
C TYR A 12 -78.88 -29.32 -25.37
N THR A 13 -79.36 -28.35 -24.59
CA THR A 13 -78.75 -27.02 -24.43
C THR A 13 -77.63 -26.96 -23.38
N THR A 14 -77.48 -28.00 -22.54
CA THR A 14 -76.46 -28.05 -21.46
C THR A 14 -75.10 -28.58 -21.92
N ILE A 15 -75.06 -29.48 -22.92
CA ILE A 15 -73.81 -30.05 -23.46
C ILE A 15 -72.88 -28.99 -24.09
N PRO A 16 -73.36 -28.09 -24.98
CA PRO A 16 -72.47 -27.07 -25.57
C PRO A 16 -71.98 -26.04 -24.54
N VAL A 17 -72.76 -25.76 -23.49
CA VAL A 17 -72.36 -24.85 -22.40
C VAL A 17 -71.24 -25.46 -21.55
N VAL A 18 -71.33 -26.75 -21.21
CA VAL A 18 -70.28 -27.46 -20.47
C VAL A 18 -68.99 -27.56 -21.30
N ALA A 19 -69.11 -27.86 -22.61
CA ALA A 19 -67.95 -27.89 -23.51
C ALA A 19 -67.29 -26.51 -23.65
N ALA A 20 -68.08 -25.43 -23.75
CA ALA A 20 -67.56 -24.06 -23.81
C ALA A 20 -66.81 -23.68 -22.52
N ILE A 21 -67.36 -23.98 -21.35
CA ILE A 21 -66.71 -23.72 -20.06
C ILE A 21 -65.42 -24.55 -19.92
N ALA A 22 -65.43 -25.82 -20.30
CA ALA A 22 -64.23 -26.67 -20.26
C ALA A 22 -63.12 -26.15 -21.18
N THR A 23 -63.47 -25.64 -22.36
CA THR A 23 -62.50 -25.07 -23.32
C THR A 23 -61.89 -23.77 -22.77
N VAL A 24 -62.70 -22.92 -22.12
CA VAL A 24 -62.21 -21.70 -21.46
C VAL A 24 -61.30 -22.03 -20.29
N MET A 25 -61.65 -23.03 -19.46
CA MET A 25 -60.81 -23.48 -18.35
C MET A 25 -59.46 -24.06 -18.82
N LEU A 26 -59.45 -24.93 -19.83
CA LEU A 26 -58.22 -25.45 -20.44
C LEU A 26 -57.36 -24.32 -21.01
N SER A 27 -57.97 -23.38 -21.73
CA SER A 27 -57.25 -22.22 -22.30
C SER A 27 -56.63 -21.35 -21.19
N SER A 28 -57.36 -21.14 -20.09
CA SER A 28 -56.86 -20.39 -18.94
C SER A 28 -55.70 -21.12 -18.23
N MET A 29 -55.78 -22.45 -18.07
CA MET A 29 -54.69 -23.25 -17.51
C MET A 29 -53.44 -23.20 -18.38
N VAL A 30 -53.57 -23.30 -19.71
CA VAL A 30 -52.45 -23.17 -20.64
C VAL A 30 -51.81 -21.78 -20.55
N PHE A 31 -52.62 -20.73 -20.42
CA PHE A 31 -52.11 -19.37 -20.27
C PHE A 31 -51.37 -19.17 -18.94
N VAL A 32 -51.94 -19.65 -17.82
CA VAL A 32 -51.30 -19.61 -16.50
C VAL A 32 -50.01 -20.42 -16.49
N PHE A 33 -50.00 -21.63 -17.08
CA PHE A 33 -48.80 -22.46 -17.18
C PHE A 33 -47.71 -21.77 -18.00
N ARG A 34 -48.06 -21.16 -19.15
CA ARG A 34 -47.11 -20.41 -19.97
C ARG A 34 -46.58 -19.17 -19.23
N SER A 35 -47.44 -18.45 -18.52
CA SER A 35 -47.06 -17.30 -17.69
C SER A 35 -46.11 -17.71 -16.56
N ASN A 36 -46.37 -18.84 -15.90
CA ASN A 36 -45.52 -19.36 -14.84
C ASN A 36 -44.16 -19.79 -15.38
N ASN A 37 -44.10 -20.46 -16.54
CA ASN A 37 -42.83 -20.85 -17.17
C ASN A 37 -41.98 -19.63 -17.53
N TRP A 38 -42.58 -18.57 -18.10
CA TRP A 38 -41.86 -17.32 -18.36
C TRP A 38 -41.38 -16.62 -17.09
N SER A 39 -42.21 -16.60 -16.05
CA SER A 39 -41.80 -16.03 -14.75
C SER A 39 -40.63 -16.81 -14.14
N GLN A 40 -40.64 -18.15 -14.22
CA GLN A 40 -39.56 -19.00 -13.74
C GLN A 40 -38.28 -18.79 -14.55
N GLU A 41 -38.38 -18.62 -15.87
CA GLU A 41 -37.23 -18.34 -16.74
C GLU A 41 -36.60 -16.96 -16.44
N ILE A 42 -37.40 -15.94 -16.17
CA ILE A 42 -36.89 -14.61 -15.78
C ILE A 42 -36.24 -14.68 -14.40
N GLN A 43 -36.86 -15.37 -13.45
CA GLN A 43 -36.30 -15.57 -12.11
C GLN A 43 -34.97 -16.32 -12.17
N SER A 44 -34.87 -17.40 -12.95
CA SER A 44 -33.63 -18.17 -13.07
C SER A 44 -32.51 -17.36 -13.73
N LYS A 45 -32.81 -16.59 -14.78
CA LYS A 45 -31.83 -15.68 -15.41
C LYS A 45 -31.36 -14.59 -14.46
N SER A 46 -32.28 -14.00 -13.69
CA SER A 46 -31.93 -12.99 -12.69
C SER A 46 -31.08 -13.58 -11.57
N GLN A 47 -31.41 -14.78 -11.11
CA GLN A 47 -30.67 -15.48 -10.06
C GLN A 47 -29.25 -15.82 -10.54
N VAL A 48 -29.10 -16.39 -11.74
CA VAL A 48 -27.79 -16.69 -12.32
C VAL A 48 -26.94 -15.42 -12.50
N SER A 49 -27.55 -14.30 -12.89
CA SER A 49 -26.85 -13.02 -13.00
C SER A 49 -26.38 -12.50 -11.63
N LEU A 50 -27.17 -12.67 -10.58
CA LEU A 50 -26.80 -12.30 -9.21
C LEU A 50 -25.66 -13.20 -8.72
N ASP A 51 -25.74 -14.50 -8.94
CA ASP A 51 -24.72 -15.48 -8.55
C ASP A 51 -23.38 -15.18 -9.25
N TYR A 52 -23.40 -14.87 -10.56
CA TYR A 52 -22.18 -14.44 -11.27
C TYR A 52 -21.60 -13.15 -10.71
N THR A 53 -22.44 -12.19 -10.36
CA THR A 53 -21.98 -10.91 -9.78
C THR A 53 -21.36 -11.12 -8.40
N GLN A 54 -21.94 -12.00 -7.57
CA GLN A 54 -21.40 -12.34 -6.26
C GLN A 54 -20.05 -13.08 -6.37
N LYS A 55 -19.95 -14.08 -7.26
CA LYS A 55 -18.68 -14.79 -7.52
C LYS A 55 -17.61 -13.84 -8.06
N GLU A 56 -17.98 -12.95 -8.98
CA GLU A 56 -17.09 -11.90 -9.48
C GLU A 56 -16.55 -11.03 -8.32
N GLU A 57 -17.43 -10.47 -7.49
CA GLU A 57 -17.05 -9.64 -6.34
C GLU A 57 -16.10 -10.39 -5.38
N ALA A 58 -16.40 -11.67 -5.09
CA ALA A 58 -15.60 -12.52 -4.21
C ALA A 58 -14.18 -12.78 -4.78
N ILE A 59 -14.08 -13.15 -6.06
CA ILE A 59 -12.78 -13.35 -6.74
C ILE A 59 -11.97 -12.05 -6.72
N LEU A 60 -12.58 -10.91 -7.06
CA LEU A 60 -11.89 -9.62 -7.08
C LEU A 60 -11.39 -9.22 -5.69
N ARG A 61 -12.19 -9.47 -4.64
CA ARG A 61 -11.81 -9.21 -3.24
C ARG A 61 -10.65 -10.10 -2.78
N ALA A 62 -10.63 -11.36 -3.20
CA ALA A 62 -9.52 -12.28 -2.91
C ALA A 62 -8.21 -11.81 -3.58
N LEU A 63 -8.27 -11.40 -4.86
CA LEU A 63 -7.10 -10.92 -5.61
C LEU A 63 -6.41 -9.71 -4.96
N ILE A 64 -7.18 -8.80 -4.37
CA ILE A 64 -6.65 -7.60 -3.68
C ILE A 64 -5.72 -7.97 -2.52
N ASN A 65 -5.93 -9.12 -1.88
CA ASN A 65 -5.10 -9.59 -0.77
C ASN A 65 -3.97 -10.53 -1.23
N ILE A 66 -4.23 -11.39 -2.22
CA ILE A 66 -3.26 -12.40 -2.68
C ILE A 66 -2.13 -11.75 -3.49
N VAL A 67 -2.47 -10.89 -4.46
CA VAL A 67 -1.47 -10.33 -5.41
C VAL A 67 -0.36 -9.56 -4.69
N PRO A 68 -0.64 -8.66 -3.73
CA PRO A 68 0.41 -7.99 -2.98
C PRO A 68 1.32 -8.96 -2.22
N ASN A 69 0.76 -9.99 -1.58
CA ASN A 69 1.57 -10.97 -0.84
C ASN A 69 2.51 -11.75 -1.76
N LYS A 70 2.02 -12.16 -2.95
CA LYS A 70 2.84 -12.84 -3.95
C LYS A 70 3.89 -11.91 -4.57
N ALA A 71 3.57 -10.63 -4.76
CA ALA A 71 4.54 -9.63 -5.20
C ALA A 71 5.66 -9.42 -4.16
N ILE A 72 5.33 -9.38 -2.87
CA ILE A 72 6.34 -9.34 -1.78
C ILE A 72 7.19 -10.62 -1.82
N GLY A 73 6.57 -11.78 -1.93
CA GLY A 73 7.27 -13.06 -2.00
C GLY A 73 8.22 -13.16 -3.19
N ALA A 74 7.86 -12.63 -4.36
CA ALA A 74 8.73 -12.56 -5.54
C ALA A 74 9.99 -11.69 -5.34
N MET A 75 10.00 -10.80 -4.34
CA MET A 75 11.16 -9.97 -3.95
C MET A 75 12.02 -10.62 -2.86
N GLN A 76 11.64 -11.78 -2.32
CA GLN A 76 12.38 -12.47 -1.27
C GLN A 76 13.36 -13.50 -1.85
N ASP A 77 14.45 -13.75 -1.12
CA ASP A 77 15.42 -14.79 -1.48
C ASP A 77 14.77 -16.18 -1.46
N GLY A 78 15.14 -17.03 -2.42
CA GLY A 78 14.54 -18.35 -2.62
C GLY A 78 13.26 -18.37 -3.46
N SER A 79 12.69 -17.21 -3.81
CA SER A 79 11.47 -17.16 -4.64
C SER A 79 11.68 -17.74 -6.04
N ALA A 80 12.90 -17.67 -6.58
CA ALA A 80 13.23 -18.24 -7.89
C ALA A 80 13.24 -19.79 -7.87
N SER A 81 13.50 -20.41 -6.72
CA SER A 81 13.43 -21.87 -6.58
C SER A 81 12.02 -22.40 -6.29
N ALA A 82 11.12 -21.53 -5.84
CA ALA A 82 9.71 -21.82 -5.56
C ALA A 82 8.81 -21.01 -6.52
N ASP A 83 9.22 -20.90 -7.78
CA ASP A 83 8.61 -20.00 -8.76
C ASP A 83 7.13 -20.31 -9.03
N GLN A 84 6.76 -21.59 -9.04
CA GLN A 84 5.38 -22.07 -9.24
C GLN A 84 4.36 -21.45 -8.27
N ASP A 85 4.79 -21.10 -7.06
CA ASP A 85 3.92 -20.54 -6.00
C ASP A 85 3.53 -19.09 -6.27
N TYR A 86 4.26 -18.39 -7.14
CA TYR A 86 4.08 -16.96 -7.41
C TYR A 86 3.46 -16.68 -8.78
N THR A 87 3.16 -17.72 -9.56
CA THR A 87 2.60 -17.57 -10.91
C THR A 87 1.19 -16.98 -10.89
N TRP A 88 0.80 -16.28 -11.95
CA TRP A 88 -0.58 -15.81 -12.13
C TRP A 88 -1.59 -16.96 -12.10
N GLU A 89 -1.26 -18.15 -12.62
CA GLU A 89 -2.15 -19.32 -12.55
C GLU A 89 -2.42 -19.72 -11.09
N THR A 90 -1.36 -19.82 -10.26
CA THR A 90 -1.51 -20.10 -8.83
C THR A 90 -2.30 -19.00 -8.12
N ILE A 91 -2.04 -17.73 -8.42
CA ILE A 91 -2.78 -16.59 -7.86
C ILE A 91 -4.28 -16.67 -8.14
N PHE A 92 -4.66 -16.89 -9.41
CA PHE A 92 -6.07 -16.97 -9.78
C PHE A 92 -6.73 -18.23 -9.24
N ARG A 93 -6.01 -19.36 -9.18
CA ARG A 93 -6.52 -20.58 -8.54
C ARG A 93 -6.81 -20.36 -7.06
N GLU A 94 -5.87 -19.80 -6.29
CA GLU A 94 -6.09 -19.47 -4.87
C GLU A 94 -7.25 -18.48 -4.68
N ALA A 95 -7.40 -17.51 -5.59
CA ALA A 95 -8.52 -16.55 -5.54
C ALA A 95 -9.88 -17.21 -5.80
N ILE A 96 -9.95 -18.16 -6.74
CA ILE A 96 -11.16 -18.93 -7.04
C ILE A 96 -11.51 -19.85 -5.87
N GLU A 97 -10.54 -20.57 -5.31
CA GLU A 97 -10.75 -21.44 -4.15
C GLU A 97 -11.28 -20.66 -2.93
N LEU A 98 -10.74 -19.47 -2.66
CA LEU A 98 -11.22 -18.59 -1.59
C LEU A 98 -12.62 -18.04 -1.87
N ALA A 99 -12.93 -17.70 -3.11
CA ALA A 99 -14.26 -17.23 -3.50
C ALA A 99 -15.32 -18.33 -3.43
N ASP A 100 -14.99 -19.56 -3.84
CA ASP A 100 -15.87 -20.72 -3.74
C ASP A 100 -16.10 -21.12 -2.27
N ALA A 101 -15.09 -21.01 -1.40
CA ALA A 101 -15.26 -21.23 0.03
C ALA A 101 -16.20 -20.21 0.70
N ASP A 102 -16.25 -18.97 0.21
CA ASP A 102 -17.14 -17.91 0.72
C ASP A 102 -18.58 -18.05 0.20
N THR A 103 -18.78 -18.73 -0.93
CA THR A 103 -20.08 -18.82 -1.62
C THR A 103 -20.75 -20.20 -1.56
N ALA A 104 -20.01 -21.26 -1.24
CA ALA A 104 -20.54 -22.62 -1.20
C ALA A 104 -21.14 -23.01 0.17
N VAL A 105 -22.29 -23.69 0.14
CA VAL A 105 -22.82 -24.38 1.33
C VAL A 105 -21.85 -25.51 1.68
N SER A 106 -21.29 -25.49 2.89
CA SER A 106 -20.30 -26.50 3.30
C SER A 106 -20.84 -27.93 3.11
N ALA A 107 -19.96 -28.85 2.70
CA ALA A 107 -20.31 -30.27 2.54
C ALA A 107 -20.93 -30.87 3.82
N ALA A 108 -20.55 -30.37 5.00
CA ALA A 108 -21.14 -30.78 6.28
C ALA A 108 -22.62 -30.38 6.42
N ILE A 109 -23.01 -29.22 5.89
CA ILE A 109 -24.42 -28.76 5.88
C ILE A 109 -25.22 -29.52 4.84
N LEU A 110 -24.66 -29.77 3.65
CA LEU A 110 -25.29 -30.61 2.62
C LEU A 110 -25.52 -32.05 3.12
N ASN A 111 -24.53 -32.63 3.81
CA ASN A 111 -24.64 -33.93 4.46
C ASN A 111 -25.69 -33.95 5.56
N ARG A 112 -25.80 -32.87 6.36
CA ARG A 112 -26.84 -32.73 7.41
C ARG A 112 -28.25 -32.56 6.86
N MET A 113 -28.37 -31.97 5.68
CA MET A 113 -29.67 -31.81 5.00
C MET A 113 -30.06 -33.05 4.16
N GLY A 114 -29.20 -34.08 4.08
CA GLY A 114 -29.44 -35.27 3.26
C GLY A 114 -29.35 -35.01 1.76
N ILE A 115 -28.67 -33.94 1.34
CA ILE A 115 -28.57 -33.46 -0.06
C ILE A 115 -27.11 -33.59 -0.53
N SER A 116 -26.44 -34.69 -0.18
CA SER A 116 -25.09 -34.97 -0.68
C SER A 116 -25.14 -35.61 -2.06
N PRO A 117 -24.26 -35.24 -3.01
CA PRO A 117 -24.00 -36.06 -4.17
C PRO A 117 -23.28 -37.32 -3.69
N ASP A 118 -24.02 -38.41 -3.50
CA ASP A 118 -23.43 -39.69 -3.12
C ASP A 118 -22.62 -40.26 -4.30
N GLN A 119 -21.34 -39.90 -4.38
CA GLN A 119 -20.34 -40.64 -5.12
C GLN A 119 -19.81 -41.77 -4.23
N THR A 120 -20.56 -42.87 -4.08
CA THR A 120 -20.01 -44.22 -4.24
C THR A 120 -21.12 -45.27 -4.16
N ALA A 121 -21.49 -45.80 -5.33
CA ALA A 121 -21.96 -47.17 -5.43
C ALA A 121 -20.90 -48.10 -4.81
N GLY A 122 -21.22 -48.72 -3.67
CA GLY A 122 -20.26 -49.50 -2.91
C GLY A 122 -20.88 -50.41 -1.85
N THR A 123 -21.48 -51.51 -2.32
CA THR A 123 -21.74 -52.79 -1.61
C THR A 123 -22.95 -52.90 -0.67
N GLY A 124 -23.96 -53.63 -1.17
CA GLY A 124 -24.73 -54.58 -0.35
C GLY A 124 -26.17 -54.19 -0.01
N TYR A 125 -27.11 -54.31 -0.95
CA TYR A 125 -28.37 -55.09 -0.83
C TYR A 125 -29.24 -54.88 -2.10
N PRO A 126 -29.89 -55.92 -2.65
CA PRO A 126 -30.68 -55.81 -3.87
C PRO A 126 -32.16 -55.55 -3.54
N THR A 127 -32.85 -54.68 -4.29
CA THR A 127 -34.27 -54.86 -4.72
C THR A 127 -34.81 -53.64 -5.46
N GLY A 128 -35.39 -53.86 -6.64
CA GLY A 128 -36.56 -53.09 -7.13
C GLY A 128 -36.34 -52.23 -8.38
N PRO A 129 -37.37 -52.13 -9.26
CA PRO A 129 -37.24 -51.48 -10.56
C PRO A 129 -37.11 -49.96 -10.41
N THR A 130 -35.99 -49.43 -10.94
CA THR A 130 -35.73 -48.03 -11.35
C THR A 130 -36.84 -47.02 -11.03
N GLU A 131 -36.87 -46.52 -9.79
CA GLU A 131 -37.31 -45.15 -9.57
C GLU A 131 -36.18 -44.20 -10.03
N PRO A 132 -36.49 -43.10 -10.73
CA PRO A 132 -35.50 -42.08 -11.00
C PRO A 132 -35.06 -41.49 -9.65
N GLN A 133 -33.82 -41.75 -9.28
CA GLN A 133 -33.17 -41.08 -8.16
C GLN A 133 -33.30 -39.56 -8.36
N PRO A 134 -33.58 -38.77 -7.31
CA PRO A 134 -33.64 -37.33 -7.42
C PRO A 134 -32.25 -36.81 -7.80
N THR A 135 -32.01 -36.61 -9.09
CA THR A 135 -30.93 -35.77 -9.57
C THR A 135 -31.17 -34.40 -8.97
N ILE A 136 -30.23 -33.90 -8.17
CA ILE A 136 -30.29 -32.53 -7.68
C ILE A 136 -30.39 -31.63 -8.92
N ILE A 137 -31.58 -31.10 -9.19
CA ILE A 137 -31.73 -29.99 -10.12
C ILE A 137 -31.22 -28.79 -9.34
N SER A 138 -29.90 -28.58 -9.35
CA SER A 138 -29.36 -27.33 -8.86
C SER A 138 -29.90 -26.24 -9.79
N GLY A 139 -30.70 -25.33 -9.25
CA GLY A 139 -30.96 -24.04 -9.90
C GLY A 139 -29.66 -23.23 -10.06
N ASN A 140 -28.61 -23.63 -9.34
CA ASN A 140 -27.25 -23.14 -9.45
C ASN A 140 -26.55 -23.74 -10.69
N SER A 141 -26.92 -23.25 -11.87
CA SER A 141 -26.23 -23.57 -13.14
C SER A 141 -24.83 -22.93 -13.26
N GLY A 142 -24.36 -22.23 -12.22
CA GLY A 142 -23.03 -21.65 -12.11
C GLY A 142 -21.99 -22.55 -11.42
N ASP A 143 -22.33 -23.81 -11.15
CA ASP A 143 -21.49 -24.78 -10.43
C ASP A 143 -20.71 -25.71 -11.37
N THR A 144 -20.01 -25.13 -12.35
CA THR A 144 -18.94 -25.88 -13.02
C THR A 144 -17.72 -25.84 -12.10
N SER A 145 -17.35 -26.98 -11.52
CA SER A 145 -16.08 -27.13 -10.81
C SER A 145 -14.92 -26.83 -11.77
N TYR A 146 -14.28 -25.68 -11.63
CA TYR A 146 -13.19 -25.27 -12.52
C TYR A 146 -11.91 -25.99 -12.12
N THR A 147 -11.31 -26.70 -13.05
CA THR A 147 -10.06 -27.45 -12.77
C THR A 147 -8.82 -26.59 -13.01
N ASN A 148 -8.92 -25.53 -13.83
CA ASN A 148 -7.82 -24.61 -14.15
C ASN A 148 -8.30 -23.16 -14.24
N ALA A 149 -7.47 -22.21 -13.80
CA ALA A 149 -7.83 -20.78 -13.81
C ALA A 149 -8.02 -20.24 -15.24
N SER A 150 -7.28 -20.79 -16.20
CA SER A 150 -7.39 -20.47 -17.64
C SER A 150 -8.77 -20.72 -18.27
N GLN A 151 -9.67 -21.45 -17.59
CA GLN A 151 -11.06 -21.64 -18.05
C GLN A 151 -11.93 -20.41 -17.82
N ILE A 152 -11.60 -19.60 -16.80
CA ILE A 152 -12.35 -18.39 -16.40
C ILE A 152 -11.55 -17.14 -16.78
N VAL A 153 -10.24 -17.19 -16.62
CA VAL A 153 -9.34 -16.06 -16.76
C VAL A 153 -8.60 -16.14 -18.09
N SER A 154 -8.55 -15.01 -18.81
CA SER A 154 -7.70 -14.88 -19.99
C SER A 154 -7.11 -13.49 -20.08
N SER A 155 -5.99 -13.36 -20.79
CA SER A 155 -5.48 -12.04 -21.17
C SER A 155 -6.54 -11.23 -21.94
N VAL A 156 -6.43 -9.90 -21.85
CA VAL A 156 -7.32 -8.99 -22.58
C VAL A 156 -6.99 -9.04 -24.07
N VAL A 157 -5.70 -9.09 -24.39
CA VAL A 157 -5.17 -9.20 -25.77
C VAL A 157 -4.14 -10.35 -25.86
N GLY A 158 -3.96 -10.89 -27.06
CA GLY A 158 -3.04 -12.00 -27.33
C GLY A 158 -3.53 -13.37 -26.82
N SER A 159 -2.73 -14.40 -27.04
CA SER A 159 -2.97 -15.77 -26.57
C SER A 159 -1.76 -16.31 -25.79
N GLY A 160 -2.00 -17.13 -24.75
CA GLY A 160 -0.96 -17.86 -24.02
C GLY A 160 -0.54 -17.31 -22.65
N SER A 161 -1.07 -16.17 -22.20
CA SER A 161 -0.87 -15.65 -20.83
C SER A 161 -2.21 -15.31 -20.19
N LEU A 162 -2.30 -15.37 -18.86
CA LEU A 162 -3.53 -15.01 -18.12
C LEU A 162 -3.70 -13.50 -17.98
N VAL A 163 -2.58 -12.77 -17.99
CA VAL A 163 -2.56 -11.32 -17.80
C VAL A 163 -1.71 -10.65 -18.87
N ASN A 164 -2.01 -9.38 -19.16
CA ASN A 164 -1.10 -8.49 -19.88
C ASN A 164 -0.53 -7.46 -18.89
N PRO A 165 0.81 -7.36 -18.73
CA PRO A 165 1.42 -6.37 -17.85
C PRO A 165 1.38 -4.97 -18.45
N GLY A 166 1.25 -3.96 -17.59
CA GLY A 166 1.24 -2.53 -17.93
C GLY A 166 2.61 -1.99 -18.33
N ASN A 167 3.21 -2.57 -19.35
CA ASN A 167 4.57 -2.26 -19.80
C ASN A 167 4.60 -1.70 -21.21
N THR A 168 5.50 -0.75 -21.48
CA THR A 168 5.69 -0.15 -22.82
C THR A 168 5.94 -1.19 -23.94
N ARG A 169 6.42 -2.39 -23.58
CA ARG A 169 6.69 -3.47 -24.52
C ARG A 169 5.46 -4.32 -24.87
N GLU A 170 4.36 -4.20 -24.12
CA GLU A 170 3.09 -4.86 -24.43
C GLU A 170 2.30 -4.05 -25.46
N SER A 171 2.87 -3.86 -26.65
CA SER A 171 2.31 -2.99 -27.69
C SER A 171 0.89 -3.36 -28.12
N ALA A 172 0.52 -4.64 -28.03
CA ALA A 172 -0.83 -5.12 -28.37
C ALA A 172 -1.93 -4.48 -27.53
N LEU A 173 -1.66 -4.10 -26.27
CA LEU A 173 -2.64 -3.42 -25.42
C LEU A 173 -2.91 -1.99 -25.92
N PHE A 174 -1.86 -1.29 -26.34
CA PHE A 174 -1.92 0.13 -26.70
C PHE A 174 -2.32 0.38 -28.15
N LEU A 175 -2.27 -0.65 -28.99
CA LEU A 175 -2.78 -0.63 -30.37
C LEU A 175 -4.26 -1.00 -30.46
N SER A 176 -4.88 -1.47 -29.37
CA SER A 176 -6.29 -1.85 -29.36
C SER A 176 -7.19 -0.63 -29.22
N GLU A 177 -7.89 -0.24 -30.30
CA GLU A 177 -8.80 0.92 -30.32
C GLU A 177 -9.90 0.86 -29.23
N ALA A 178 -10.35 -0.33 -28.84
CA ALA A 178 -11.42 -0.50 -27.86
C ALA A 178 -11.01 -0.18 -26.42
N ILE A 179 -9.71 -0.32 -26.08
CA ILE A 179 -9.23 -0.36 -24.70
C ILE A 179 -8.08 0.62 -24.44
N ALA A 180 -7.26 0.93 -25.44
CA ALA A 180 -6.05 1.76 -25.29
C ALA A 180 -6.32 3.08 -24.57
N ASP A 181 -7.48 3.70 -24.83
CA ASP A 181 -7.79 4.99 -24.24
C ASP A 181 -8.11 4.97 -22.74
N LYS A 182 -8.43 3.79 -22.21
CA LYS A 182 -8.89 3.58 -20.84
C LYS A 182 -7.77 3.03 -19.94
N LEU A 183 -6.62 2.71 -20.53
CA LEU A 183 -5.47 2.16 -19.81
C LEU A 183 -4.62 3.24 -19.14
N PRO A 184 -3.97 2.92 -18.01
CA PRO A 184 -3.03 3.83 -17.36
C PRO A 184 -1.72 3.98 -18.15
N ALA A 185 -0.88 4.94 -17.74
CA ALA A 185 0.49 5.05 -18.26
C ALA A 185 1.27 3.74 -18.05
N PRO A 186 1.88 3.16 -19.10
CA PRO A 186 2.76 2.01 -18.93
C PRO A 186 4.10 2.39 -18.30
N LEU A 187 4.72 1.43 -17.63
CA LEU A 187 6.11 1.52 -17.18
C LEU A 187 7.06 0.88 -18.19
N TYR A 188 8.27 1.41 -18.28
CA TYR A 188 9.37 0.81 -19.01
C TYR A 188 10.16 -0.14 -18.10
N SER A 189 10.61 -1.26 -18.65
CA SER A 189 11.52 -2.20 -17.97
C SER A 189 12.47 -2.91 -18.96
N SER A 190 13.44 -3.64 -18.40
CA SER A 190 14.28 -4.56 -19.15
C SER A 190 13.46 -5.72 -19.75
N TRP A 191 14.04 -6.43 -20.73
CA TRP A 191 13.34 -7.51 -21.42
C TRP A 191 13.10 -8.74 -20.54
N SER A 192 14.08 -9.10 -19.72
CA SER A 192 13.95 -10.17 -18.73
C SER A 192 12.85 -9.86 -17.71
N GLU A 193 12.83 -8.64 -17.19
CA GLU A 193 11.83 -8.22 -16.21
C GLU A 193 10.41 -8.19 -16.79
N PHE A 194 10.26 -7.78 -18.05
CA PHE A 194 8.97 -7.85 -18.74
C PHE A 194 8.46 -9.28 -18.91
N ASN A 195 9.33 -10.22 -19.29
CA ASN A 195 8.93 -11.63 -19.45
C ASN A 195 8.54 -12.24 -18.10
N ASN A 196 9.26 -11.91 -17.03
CA ASN A 196 8.88 -12.33 -15.68
C ASN A 196 7.53 -11.72 -15.26
N ASP A 197 7.26 -10.46 -15.61
CA ASP A 197 6.00 -9.76 -15.27
C ASP A 197 4.76 -10.35 -15.95
N LYS A 198 4.93 -11.10 -17.05
CA LYS A 198 3.86 -11.88 -17.69
C LYS A 198 3.47 -13.13 -16.89
N VAL A 199 4.40 -13.65 -16.10
CA VAL A 199 4.23 -14.91 -15.36
C VAL A 199 3.97 -14.65 -13.87
N TYR A 200 4.58 -13.60 -13.31
CA TYR A 200 4.56 -13.24 -11.90
C TYR A 200 4.16 -11.76 -11.71
N PRO A 201 3.58 -11.36 -10.57
CA PRO A 201 3.35 -9.95 -10.25
C PRO A 201 4.67 -9.27 -9.83
N ILE A 202 5.39 -8.67 -10.77
CA ILE A 202 6.70 -8.07 -10.47
C ILE A 202 6.55 -6.60 -10.05
N ILE A 203 7.06 -6.25 -8.87
CA ILE A 203 7.29 -4.87 -8.43
C ILE A 203 8.80 -4.65 -8.29
N SER A 204 9.30 -3.53 -8.80
CA SER A 204 10.74 -3.26 -8.88
C SER A 204 11.02 -1.79 -9.07
N LEU A 205 12.10 -1.30 -8.46
CA LEU A 205 12.60 0.08 -8.61
C LEU A 205 13.16 0.35 -10.03
N ASN A 206 13.48 -0.70 -10.80
CA ASN A 206 13.96 -0.58 -12.18
C ASN A 206 12.83 -0.28 -13.18
N LYS A 207 11.57 -0.51 -12.79
CA LYS A 207 10.41 -0.08 -13.59
C LYS A 207 10.22 1.42 -13.44
N VAL A 208 10.26 2.17 -14.55
CA VAL A 208 10.19 3.63 -14.54
C VAL A 208 9.27 4.15 -15.64
N HIS A 209 8.75 5.36 -15.49
CA HIS A 209 8.01 6.05 -16.55
C HIS A 209 8.96 6.39 -17.71
N SER A 210 8.44 6.33 -18.93
CA SER A 210 9.18 6.66 -20.16
C SER A 210 8.60 7.90 -20.81
N SER A 211 9.44 8.75 -21.39
CA SER A 211 9.01 9.95 -22.13
C SER A 211 8.19 9.64 -23.37
N SER A 212 8.19 8.41 -23.87
CA SER A 212 7.29 7.97 -24.94
C SER A 212 5.83 7.89 -24.53
N TRP A 213 5.52 7.89 -23.23
CA TRP A 213 4.16 7.75 -22.70
C TRP A 213 3.91 8.71 -21.53
N THR A 214 3.21 9.81 -21.81
CA THR A 214 2.90 10.86 -20.81
C THR A 214 1.44 10.87 -20.38
N LYS A 215 0.57 10.08 -21.01
CA LYS A 215 -0.87 10.06 -20.74
C LYS A 215 -1.16 9.68 -19.28
N GLY A 216 -1.85 10.55 -18.55
CA GLY A 216 -2.22 10.34 -17.15
C GLY A 216 -1.12 10.68 -16.14
N LEU A 217 0.01 11.22 -16.60
CA LEU A 217 1.08 11.78 -15.77
C LEU A 217 1.00 13.30 -15.84
N GLU A 218 1.06 13.97 -14.69
CA GLU A 218 1.03 15.45 -14.66
C GLU A 218 2.43 16.08 -14.75
N LEU A 219 3.50 15.32 -14.49
CA LEU A 219 4.89 15.77 -14.64
C LEU A 219 5.62 15.01 -15.75
N SER A 220 6.69 15.62 -16.30
CA SER A 220 7.52 14.98 -17.32
C SER A 220 8.29 13.77 -16.76
N PRO A 221 8.20 12.59 -17.39
CA PRO A 221 9.01 11.41 -17.04
C PRO A 221 10.52 11.63 -17.09
N ASP A 222 11.03 12.58 -17.89
CA ASP A 222 12.47 12.85 -17.98
C ASP A 222 13.03 13.46 -16.69
N SER A 223 12.21 14.24 -15.98
CA SER A 223 12.59 14.86 -14.69
C SER A 223 12.28 13.95 -13.50
N TYR A 224 11.18 13.19 -13.59
CA TYR A 224 10.65 12.35 -12.52
C TYR A 224 10.26 10.95 -13.06
N PRO A 225 11.26 10.09 -13.36
CA PRO A 225 11.01 8.79 -13.97
C PRO A 225 10.47 7.75 -12.98
N LEU A 226 10.90 7.80 -11.71
CA LEU A 226 10.49 6.79 -10.71
C LEU A 226 9.07 7.05 -10.19
N TYR A 227 8.84 8.22 -9.57
CA TYR A 227 7.53 8.65 -9.09
C TYR A 227 7.04 9.83 -9.89
N ASN A 228 5.73 9.91 -10.11
CA ASN A 228 5.09 11.01 -10.80
C ASN A 228 3.84 11.45 -10.04
N LEU A 229 3.18 12.51 -10.50
CA LEU A 229 1.89 12.94 -9.98
C LEU A 229 0.77 12.24 -10.74
N TYR A 230 -0.07 11.56 -9.97
CA TYR A 230 -1.27 10.89 -10.43
C TYR A 230 -2.50 11.57 -9.83
N LYS A 231 -3.61 11.56 -10.57
CA LYS A 231 -4.92 11.85 -10.00
C LYS A 231 -5.35 10.69 -9.12
N TYR A 232 -5.73 10.98 -7.88
CA TYR A 232 -6.23 9.98 -6.96
C TYR A 232 -7.50 9.33 -7.53
N PRO A 233 -7.59 7.99 -7.55
CA PRO A 233 -8.74 7.31 -8.13
C PRO A 233 -10.02 7.62 -7.33
N ASN A 234 -11.17 7.50 -7.99
CA ASN A 234 -12.46 7.61 -7.32
C ASN A 234 -12.74 6.33 -6.50
N ILE A 235 -12.35 6.36 -5.23
CA ILE A 235 -12.48 5.25 -4.28
C ILE A 235 -12.91 5.77 -2.90
N ARG A 236 -13.53 4.90 -2.09
CA ARG A 236 -14.01 5.26 -0.74
C ARG A 236 -12.91 5.56 0.28
N PHE A 237 -11.68 5.10 0.00
CA PHE A 237 -10.57 5.27 0.93
C PHE A 237 -10.01 6.70 0.86
N GLY A 238 -9.99 7.39 2.00
CA GLY A 238 -9.73 8.81 2.14
C GLY A 238 -8.25 9.19 2.26
N TYR A 239 -7.34 8.57 1.49
CA TYR A 239 -5.91 8.94 1.55
C TYR A 239 -5.66 10.32 0.92
N ALA A 240 -6.36 10.60 -0.18
CA ALA A 240 -6.49 11.90 -0.84
C ALA A 240 -7.90 11.98 -1.43
N ARG A 241 -8.37 13.16 -1.85
CA ARG A 241 -9.70 13.26 -2.48
C ARG A 241 -9.64 12.78 -3.92
N PRO A 242 -10.68 12.11 -4.46
CA PRO A 242 -10.75 11.75 -5.86
C PRO A 242 -10.45 12.94 -6.78
N GLY A 243 -9.51 12.75 -7.71
CA GLY A 243 -9.05 13.81 -8.61
C GLY A 243 -7.92 14.67 -8.07
N ASP A 244 -7.67 14.72 -6.76
CA ASP A 244 -6.51 15.41 -6.19
C ASP A 244 -5.22 14.73 -6.66
N LEU A 245 -4.15 15.52 -6.78
CA LEU A 245 -2.85 14.99 -7.15
C LEU A 245 -2.15 14.39 -5.93
N PHE A 246 -1.59 13.20 -6.13
CA PHE A 246 -0.73 12.55 -5.16
C PHE A 246 0.48 11.95 -5.85
N VAL A 247 1.59 11.87 -5.12
CA VAL A 247 2.83 11.28 -5.60
C VAL A 247 2.73 9.77 -5.53
N ALA A 248 2.90 9.10 -6.67
CA ALA A 248 2.88 7.65 -6.75
C ALA A 248 3.62 7.12 -7.98
N LYS A 249 3.83 5.80 -7.99
CA LYS A 249 4.14 5.02 -9.18
C LYS A 249 3.12 3.90 -9.31
N ARG A 250 2.59 3.66 -10.51
CA ARG A 250 1.50 2.70 -10.71
C ARG A 250 1.99 1.48 -11.47
N ASN A 251 2.08 0.33 -10.79
CA ASN A 251 2.19 -0.97 -11.46
C ASN A 251 0.77 -1.49 -11.71
N TRP A 252 0.52 -2.03 -12.90
CA TRP A 252 -0.80 -2.53 -13.25
C TRP A 252 -0.75 -3.70 -14.21
N TRP A 253 -1.79 -4.54 -14.15
CA TRP A 253 -1.98 -5.72 -15.00
C TRP A 253 -3.43 -5.78 -15.43
N THR A 254 -3.67 -6.28 -16.64
CA THR A 254 -5.02 -6.46 -17.18
C THR A 254 -5.35 -7.91 -17.41
N PHE A 255 -6.59 -8.28 -17.13
CA PHE A 255 -7.11 -9.63 -17.30
C PHE A 255 -8.60 -9.57 -17.61
N SER A 256 -9.14 -10.67 -18.13
CA SER A 256 -10.56 -10.82 -18.40
C SER A 256 -11.12 -11.96 -17.56
N LEU A 257 -12.31 -11.76 -16.99
CA LEU A 257 -13.11 -12.85 -16.41
C LEU A 257 -14.22 -13.22 -17.37
N LYS A 258 -14.40 -14.51 -17.60
CA LYS A 258 -15.47 -15.09 -18.42
C LYS A 258 -16.39 -15.92 -17.53
N PHE A 259 -17.65 -15.57 -17.48
CA PHE A 259 -18.69 -16.32 -16.79
C PHE A 259 -19.63 -16.98 -17.81
N GLY A 260 -20.01 -18.23 -17.58
CA GLY A 260 -20.89 -19.02 -18.45
C GLY A 260 -20.19 -20.08 -19.30
N SER A 261 -20.89 -21.18 -19.62
CA SER A 261 -20.30 -22.31 -20.36
C SER A 261 -20.13 -21.96 -21.84
N GLY A 262 -18.89 -22.00 -22.34
CA GLY A 262 -18.58 -21.89 -23.77
C GLY A 262 -19.02 -23.10 -24.64
N GLY A 263 -19.83 -24.02 -24.11
CA GLY A 263 -20.14 -25.31 -24.73
C GLY A 263 -21.60 -25.78 -24.68
N GLY A 264 -22.55 -24.95 -24.25
CA GLY A 264 -23.96 -25.33 -24.20
C GLY A 264 -24.71 -25.04 -25.49
N GLN A 265 -24.70 -25.96 -26.46
CA GLN A 265 -25.72 -25.98 -27.52
C GLN A 265 -27.09 -26.32 -26.89
N GLY A 266 -27.79 -25.31 -26.40
CA GLY A 266 -29.16 -25.43 -25.91
C GLY A 266 -29.78 -24.05 -25.77
N ALA A 267 -31.06 -23.91 -26.15
CA ALA A 267 -31.80 -22.65 -26.16
C ALA A 267 -31.95 -21.96 -24.78
N ASN A 268 -31.41 -22.55 -23.71
CA ASN A 268 -31.56 -22.14 -22.31
C ASN A 268 -30.23 -21.76 -21.62
N ALA A 269 -29.10 -21.75 -22.32
CA ALA A 269 -27.82 -21.35 -21.72
C ALA A 269 -27.69 -19.82 -21.66
N ALA A 270 -27.41 -19.27 -20.48
CA ALA A 270 -27.11 -17.85 -20.33
C ALA A 270 -25.89 -17.47 -21.20
N PRO A 271 -25.93 -16.36 -21.95
CA PRO A 271 -24.83 -15.96 -22.82
C PRO A 271 -23.56 -15.71 -21.99
N PRO A 272 -22.37 -16.11 -22.48
CA PRO A 272 -21.13 -15.91 -21.75
C PRO A 272 -20.84 -14.41 -21.60
N ILE A 273 -20.60 -13.98 -20.36
CA ILE A 273 -20.26 -12.59 -20.04
C ILE A 273 -18.74 -12.51 -19.90
N LYS A 274 -18.10 -11.68 -20.72
CA LYS A 274 -16.68 -11.35 -20.59
C LYS A 274 -16.56 -9.92 -20.07
N LYS A 275 -15.89 -9.74 -18.93
CA LYS A 275 -15.53 -8.42 -18.38
C LYS A 275 -14.02 -8.28 -18.28
N ASN A 276 -13.51 -7.08 -18.56
CA ASN A 276 -12.09 -6.78 -18.54
C ASN A 276 -11.77 -5.92 -17.31
N TYR A 277 -10.66 -6.20 -16.63
CA TYR A 277 -10.25 -5.49 -15.41
C TYR A 277 -8.83 -4.97 -15.51
N VAL A 278 -8.56 -3.90 -14.78
CA VAL A 278 -7.22 -3.43 -14.43
C VAL A 278 -7.03 -3.61 -12.93
N LEU A 279 -6.09 -4.47 -12.54
CA LEU A 279 -5.55 -4.49 -11.18
C LEU A 279 -4.38 -3.51 -11.13
N SER A 280 -4.35 -2.65 -10.13
CA SER A 280 -3.29 -1.67 -9.93
C SER A 280 -2.76 -1.71 -8.52
N ILE A 281 -1.43 -1.67 -8.40
CA ILE A 281 -0.71 -1.41 -7.16
C ILE A 281 -0.01 -0.07 -7.34
N TYR A 282 -0.51 0.94 -6.64
CA TYR A 282 0.16 2.22 -6.51
C TYR A 282 1.20 2.11 -5.40
N GLU A 283 2.46 2.30 -5.76
CA GLU A 283 3.56 2.54 -4.83
C GLU A 283 3.47 4.01 -4.40
N VAL A 284 3.04 4.23 -3.17
CA VAL A 284 2.74 5.54 -2.59
C VAL A 284 3.77 5.86 -1.50
N PRO A 285 4.79 6.68 -1.81
CA PRO A 285 5.66 7.24 -0.79
C PRO A 285 4.84 7.90 0.31
N SER A 286 5.27 7.76 1.56
CA SER A 286 4.59 8.42 2.66
C SER A 286 4.68 9.93 2.47
N GLN A 287 3.53 10.55 2.19
CA GLN A 287 3.40 11.95 1.79
C GLN A 287 2.44 12.75 2.66
N LEU A 288 1.84 12.10 3.67
CA LEU A 288 0.95 12.74 4.63
C LEU A 288 1.73 13.43 5.75
N PRO A 289 1.21 14.54 6.32
CA PRO A 289 1.83 15.27 7.42
C PRO A 289 2.11 14.41 8.64
N ALA A 290 1.23 13.47 8.97
CA ALA A 290 1.49 12.46 9.99
C ALA A 290 1.00 11.08 9.58
N SER A 291 1.82 10.06 9.86
CA SER A 291 1.43 8.66 9.66
C SER A 291 2.02 7.68 10.67
N ALA A 292 1.26 6.63 10.98
CA ALA A 292 1.72 5.55 11.86
C ALA A 292 1.19 4.19 11.40
N TYR A 293 1.95 3.11 11.63
CA TYR A 293 1.42 1.76 11.42
C TYR A 293 0.50 1.33 12.55
N GLY A 294 0.83 1.73 13.78
CA GLY A 294 0.12 1.39 15.01
C GLY A 294 -1.00 2.37 15.39
N LEU A 295 -1.14 2.60 16.70
CA LEU A 295 -2.05 3.61 17.26
C LEU A 295 -1.42 5.01 17.18
N MET A 296 -2.18 6.00 16.69
CA MET A 296 -1.79 7.41 16.69
C MET A 296 -2.85 8.26 17.37
N SER A 297 -2.43 9.10 18.31
CA SER A 297 -3.28 10.10 18.97
C SER A 297 -2.90 11.50 18.49
N VAL A 298 -3.89 12.33 18.16
CA VAL A 298 -3.69 13.70 17.69
C VAL A 298 -4.56 14.70 18.46
N GLY A 299 -4.07 15.93 18.61
CA GLY A 299 -4.77 17.03 19.29
C GLY A 299 -4.29 17.32 20.72
N GLN A 300 -3.72 16.33 21.39
CA GLN A 300 -3.07 16.48 22.69
C GLN A 300 -1.70 15.80 22.72
N HIS A 301 -0.82 16.33 23.56
CA HIS A 301 0.43 15.72 23.98
C HIS A 301 0.17 14.58 24.96
N ALA A 302 1.12 13.67 25.19
CA ALA A 302 0.96 12.57 26.14
C ALA A 302 0.70 13.02 27.59
N ASP A 303 1.10 14.24 27.95
CA ASP A 303 0.83 14.87 29.25
C ASP A 303 -0.61 15.45 29.35
N GLY A 304 -1.40 15.37 28.28
CA GLY A 304 -2.77 15.88 28.18
C GLY A 304 -2.87 17.34 27.75
N THR A 305 -1.75 18.04 27.54
CA THR A 305 -1.78 19.43 27.07
C THR A 305 -2.21 19.49 25.60
N ALA A 306 -3.06 20.46 25.26
CA ALA A 306 -3.57 20.64 23.89
C ALA A 306 -2.50 21.20 22.96
N TRP A 307 -2.57 20.84 21.68
CA TRP A 307 -1.75 21.47 20.63
C TRP A 307 -2.14 22.95 20.49
N ARG A 308 -1.17 23.87 20.64
CA ARG A 308 -1.42 25.32 20.58
C ARG A 308 -0.91 25.99 19.31
N HIS A 309 0.26 25.60 18.84
CA HIS A 309 0.95 26.22 17.71
C HIS A 309 1.24 25.21 16.59
N ALA A 310 0.22 24.43 16.23
CA ALA A 310 0.29 23.45 15.16
C ALA A 310 -0.59 23.87 13.97
N SER A 311 0.00 24.10 12.81
CA SER A 311 -0.73 24.27 11.54
C SER A 311 -0.73 22.96 10.76
N LEU A 312 -1.92 22.51 10.36
CA LEU A 312 -2.13 21.22 9.70
C LEU A 312 -2.59 21.43 8.25
N SER A 313 -1.84 20.88 7.29
CA SER A 313 -2.18 20.90 5.88
C SER A 313 -2.15 19.49 5.30
N GLY A 314 -3.33 18.91 5.09
CA GLY A 314 -3.55 17.58 4.52
C GLY A 314 -4.07 16.56 5.53
N GLY A 315 -4.13 15.29 5.11
CA GLY A 315 -4.73 14.22 5.91
C GLY A 315 -3.77 13.46 6.82
N PHE A 316 -4.33 12.66 7.71
CA PHE A 316 -3.61 11.77 8.60
C PHE A 316 -3.96 10.30 8.33
N PHE A 317 -2.97 9.42 8.46
CA PHE A 317 -3.16 7.98 8.31
C PHE A 317 -2.61 7.19 9.49
N ALA A 318 -3.38 6.27 10.06
CA ALA A 318 -2.86 5.36 11.08
C ALA A 318 -3.42 3.94 10.99
N GLY A 319 -2.80 2.99 11.70
CA GLY A 319 -3.43 1.69 11.93
C GLY A 319 -4.73 1.84 12.71
N ARG A 320 -4.65 2.58 13.81
CA ARG A 320 -5.77 3.10 14.60
C ARG A 320 -5.56 4.59 14.83
N LEU A 321 -6.59 5.39 14.65
CA LEU A 321 -6.49 6.84 14.80
C LEU A 321 -7.42 7.30 15.92
N GLU A 322 -6.89 8.10 16.84
CA GLU A 322 -7.65 8.72 17.92
C GLU A 322 -7.44 10.23 17.91
N THR A 323 -8.52 10.99 18.11
CA THR A 323 -8.42 12.43 18.31
C THR A 323 -8.77 12.77 19.75
N GLN A 324 -8.03 13.71 20.34
CA GLN A 324 -8.17 14.15 21.72
C GLN A 324 -8.28 15.67 21.75
N GLY A 325 -9.25 16.19 22.50
CA GLY A 325 -9.57 17.62 22.53
C GLY A 325 -10.08 18.13 21.17
N THR A 326 -9.84 19.42 20.90
CA THR A 326 -10.22 20.07 19.64
C THR A 326 -9.22 19.74 18.54
N VAL A 327 -9.68 19.12 17.45
CA VAL A 327 -8.84 18.85 16.26
C VAL A 327 -9.56 19.36 15.01
N ALA A 328 -8.90 20.24 14.27
CA ALA A 328 -9.44 20.78 13.02
C ALA A 328 -8.50 20.50 11.85
N LEU A 329 -9.03 19.85 10.81
CA LEU A 329 -8.36 19.62 9.52
C LEU A 329 -9.13 20.37 8.42
N PRO A 330 -8.83 21.64 8.15
CA PRO A 330 -9.61 22.47 7.22
C PRO A 330 -9.61 21.96 5.77
N THR A 331 -8.50 21.35 5.36
CA THR A 331 -8.28 20.80 4.00
C THR A 331 -7.84 19.34 4.04
N GLY A 332 -7.95 18.69 5.20
CA GLY A 332 -7.43 17.35 5.44
C GLY A 332 -8.49 16.26 5.38
N LEU A 333 -8.05 15.05 5.74
CA LEU A 333 -8.82 13.79 5.73
C LEU A 333 -8.32 12.91 6.88
N PHE A 334 -9.18 12.04 7.40
CA PHE A 334 -8.76 10.98 8.31
C PHE A 334 -8.88 9.62 7.63
N SER A 335 -7.79 8.86 7.65
CA SER A 335 -7.80 7.48 7.18
C SER A 335 -7.21 6.56 8.22
N ALA A 336 -7.85 5.42 8.44
CA ALA A 336 -7.28 4.38 9.26
C ALA A 336 -7.35 3.00 8.61
N ARG A 337 -6.49 2.09 9.06
CA ARG A 337 -6.54 0.70 8.59
C ARG A 337 -7.62 -0.11 9.31
N LYS A 338 -7.69 0.02 10.64
CA LYS A 338 -8.50 -0.84 11.52
C LYS A 338 -9.66 -0.10 12.19
N SER A 339 -9.41 1.06 12.79
CA SER A 339 -10.43 1.81 13.52
C SER A 339 -10.06 3.27 13.68
N THR A 340 -11.07 4.09 13.95
CA THR A 340 -10.96 5.51 14.27
C THR A 340 -11.83 5.81 15.49
N ASN A 341 -11.37 6.69 16.37
CA ASN A 341 -12.14 7.20 17.51
C ASN A 341 -12.00 8.72 17.55
N PHE A 342 -13.09 9.42 17.32
CA PHE A 342 -13.12 10.87 17.22
C PHE A 342 -13.69 11.51 18.48
N SER A 343 -12.99 12.53 19.00
CA SER A 343 -13.53 13.46 19.98
C SER A 343 -14.71 14.25 19.38
N ALA A 344 -15.64 14.71 20.24
CA ALA A 344 -16.82 15.47 19.82
C ALA A 344 -16.50 16.79 19.09
N GLU A 345 -15.26 17.30 19.23
CA GLU A 345 -14.78 18.55 18.65
C GLU A 345 -13.88 18.33 17.42
N THR A 346 -13.90 17.13 16.84
CA THR A 346 -13.15 16.83 15.62
C THR A 346 -13.87 17.35 14.40
N THR A 347 -13.21 18.22 13.64
CA THR A 347 -13.73 18.78 12.39
C THR A 347 -12.82 18.47 11.21
N VAL A 348 -13.41 18.04 10.09
CA VAL A 348 -12.74 17.83 8.81
C VAL A 348 -13.48 18.62 7.75
N ALA A 349 -12.76 19.46 7.00
CA ALA A 349 -13.35 20.31 5.96
C ALA A 349 -14.54 21.16 6.43
N GLY A 350 -14.56 21.54 7.71
CA GLY A 350 -15.64 22.31 8.35
C GLY A 350 -16.83 21.49 8.83
N ALA A 351 -16.87 20.17 8.59
CA ALA A 351 -17.89 19.27 9.11
C ALA A 351 -17.40 18.55 10.38
N VAL A 352 -18.28 18.38 11.36
CA VAL A 352 -17.98 17.57 12.56
C VAL A 352 -18.01 16.10 12.17
N VAL A 353 -16.94 15.37 12.49
CA VAL A 353 -16.84 13.92 12.26
C VAL A 353 -16.97 13.22 13.59
N GLY A 354 -18.09 12.51 13.79
CA GLY A 354 -18.34 11.69 14.97
C GLY A 354 -18.02 10.21 14.74
N ASN A 355 -18.07 9.41 15.80
CA ASN A 355 -17.85 7.95 15.75
C ASN A 355 -18.91 7.19 14.93
N ASN A 356 -20.04 7.81 14.62
CA ASN A 356 -21.10 7.27 13.77
C ASN A 356 -20.86 7.50 12.27
N PHE A 357 -19.70 8.02 11.86
CA PHE A 357 -19.43 8.36 10.45
C PHE A 357 -19.54 7.16 9.49
N ASP A 358 -19.42 5.95 10.04
CA ASP A 358 -19.41 4.66 9.36
C ASP A 358 -20.67 3.82 9.71
N ASP A 359 -21.69 4.39 10.36
CA ASP A 359 -22.94 3.66 10.64
C ASP A 359 -23.76 3.45 9.35
N LEU A 360 -24.48 2.32 9.26
CA LEU A 360 -25.45 2.08 8.20
C LEU A 360 -26.54 3.16 8.21
N GLY A 361 -26.93 3.64 7.04
CA GLY A 361 -27.84 4.77 6.84
C GLY A 361 -27.12 6.12 6.78
N VAL A 362 -26.08 6.34 7.59
CA VAL A 362 -25.26 7.57 7.55
C VAL A 362 -24.40 7.60 6.28
N ARG A 363 -23.85 6.45 5.87
CA ARG A 363 -23.06 6.32 4.64
C ARG A 363 -23.89 6.60 3.40
N GLU A 364 -25.05 5.95 3.29
CA GLU A 364 -25.97 6.05 2.15
C GLU A 364 -26.58 7.45 2.07
N GLN A 365 -26.91 8.06 3.21
CA GLN A 365 -27.37 9.45 3.25
C GLN A 365 -26.28 10.40 2.76
N ARG A 366 -25.02 10.19 3.14
CA ARG A 366 -23.89 11.01 2.68
C ARG A 366 -23.62 10.83 1.19
N GLU A 367 -23.64 9.58 0.70
CA GLU A 367 -23.48 9.27 -0.72
C GLU A 367 -24.61 9.92 -1.54
N ALA A 368 -25.86 9.83 -1.08
CA ALA A 368 -27.00 10.47 -1.72
C ALA A 368 -26.92 12.01 -1.73
N GLN A 369 -26.33 12.61 -0.69
CA GLN A 369 -26.18 14.08 -0.59
C GLN A 369 -25.01 14.61 -1.42
N THR A 370 -23.90 13.87 -1.50
CA THR A 370 -22.66 14.33 -2.15
C THR A 370 -22.53 13.85 -3.59
N GLY A 371 -23.28 12.82 -3.99
CA GLY A 371 -23.15 12.17 -5.29
C GLY A 371 -21.78 11.51 -5.50
N SER A 372 -21.05 11.24 -4.42
CA SER A 372 -19.71 10.65 -4.44
C SER A 372 -19.62 9.50 -3.46
N ASP A 373 -18.85 8.48 -3.84
CA ASP A 373 -18.52 7.32 -3.01
C ASP A 373 -17.37 7.63 -2.02
N PHE A 374 -16.94 8.90 -1.94
CA PHE A 374 -15.81 9.35 -1.12
C PHE A 374 -16.20 9.73 0.30
N TYR A 375 -15.31 9.44 1.27
CA TYR A 375 -15.49 9.82 2.67
C TYR A 375 -14.30 10.63 3.22
N ASP A 376 -14.61 11.73 3.91
CA ASP A 376 -13.61 12.57 4.59
C ASP A 376 -12.93 11.85 5.78
N ALA A 377 -13.62 10.85 6.34
CA ALA A 377 -13.09 9.88 7.29
C ALA A 377 -13.33 8.45 6.78
N SER A 378 -12.31 7.60 6.76
CA SER A 378 -12.43 6.26 6.17
C SER A 378 -11.61 5.20 6.92
N VAL A 379 -12.08 3.96 6.86
CA VAL A 379 -11.36 2.77 7.37
C VAL A 379 -11.18 1.78 6.23
N SER A 380 -9.94 1.34 5.97
CA SER A 380 -9.65 0.48 4.81
C SER A 380 -10.40 -0.85 4.84
N GLY A 381 -10.70 -1.39 6.03
CA GLY A 381 -11.49 -2.63 6.19
C GLY A 381 -12.91 -2.57 5.61
N ASN A 382 -13.45 -1.36 5.39
CA ASN A 382 -14.83 -1.16 4.95
C ASN A 382 -14.94 -0.85 3.45
N VAL A 383 -13.83 -0.90 2.71
CA VAL A 383 -13.76 -0.53 1.29
C VAL A 383 -13.48 -1.78 0.46
N GLY A 384 -14.53 -2.45 -0.04
CA GLY A 384 -14.43 -3.81 -0.60
C GLY A 384 -13.36 -4.02 -1.67
N ARG A 385 -13.28 -3.15 -2.68
CA ARG A 385 -12.36 -3.29 -3.84
C ARG A 385 -11.04 -2.51 -3.71
N VAL A 386 -10.66 -2.15 -2.48
CA VAL A 386 -9.44 -1.40 -2.20
C VAL A 386 -8.72 -1.99 -0.98
N ALA A 387 -7.40 -2.11 -1.06
CA ALA A 387 -6.57 -2.34 0.12
C ALA A 387 -5.47 -1.29 0.22
N PHE A 388 -5.22 -0.82 1.45
CA PHE A 388 -4.08 0.03 1.76
C PHE A 388 -3.13 -0.71 2.69
N ILE A 389 -1.93 -0.98 2.19
CA ILE A 389 -0.92 -1.81 2.85
C ILE A 389 0.29 -0.93 3.19
N PRO A 390 0.42 -0.47 4.45
CA PRO A 390 1.60 0.28 4.87
C PRO A 390 2.83 -0.64 4.96
N ILE A 391 3.89 -0.32 4.24
CA ILE A 391 5.15 -1.08 4.23
C ILE A 391 6.07 -0.51 5.31
N ASN A 392 5.70 -0.77 6.56
CA ASN A 392 6.53 -0.43 7.72
C ASN A 392 7.24 -1.69 8.25
N ARG A 393 8.58 -1.69 8.22
CA ARG A 393 9.39 -2.80 8.75
C ARG A 393 9.62 -2.75 10.26
N GLY A 394 9.25 -1.65 10.92
CA GLY A 394 9.50 -1.46 12.35
C GLY A 394 10.98 -1.23 12.60
N GLN A 395 11.51 -1.81 13.67
CA GLN A 395 12.95 -1.75 13.98
C GLN A 395 13.82 -2.29 12.83
N ALA A 396 13.37 -3.32 12.12
CA ALA A 396 14.10 -3.88 10.97
C ALA A 396 14.33 -2.86 9.83
N PHE A 397 13.60 -1.74 9.81
CA PHE A 397 13.86 -0.62 8.89
C PHE A 397 15.24 0.01 9.13
N LEU A 398 15.67 0.03 10.38
CA LEU A 398 16.93 0.60 10.86
C LEU A 398 18.08 -0.41 10.87
N GLU A 399 17.85 -1.62 10.40
CA GLU A 399 18.82 -2.71 10.44
C GLU A 399 19.21 -3.17 9.04
N LEU A 400 20.49 -3.50 8.89
CA LEU A 400 21.04 -3.90 7.60
C LEU A 400 20.79 -5.39 7.38
N ASN A 401 19.82 -5.68 6.52
CA ASN A 401 19.41 -7.03 6.18
C ASN A 401 19.80 -7.36 4.73
N THR A 402 20.33 -8.56 4.51
CA THR A 402 20.68 -9.04 3.16
C THR A 402 19.44 -9.54 2.43
N ASP A 403 19.37 -9.27 1.14
CA ASP A 403 18.35 -9.85 0.25
C ASP A 403 18.84 -11.12 -0.45
N GLY A 404 20.02 -11.62 -0.07
CA GLY A 404 20.66 -12.73 -0.78
C GLY A 404 21.11 -12.36 -2.20
N SER A 405 21.29 -13.37 -3.04
CA SER A 405 21.71 -13.18 -4.44
C SER A 405 20.53 -12.76 -5.32
N GLN A 406 20.77 -11.91 -6.34
CA GLN A 406 19.72 -11.55 -7.29
C GLN A 406 19.15 -12.77 -8.04
N SER A 407 19.98 -13.77 -8.33
CA SER A 407 19.55 -15.03 -8.97
C SER A 407 18.61 -15.88 -8.11
N GLY A 408 18.58 -15.66 -6.79
CA GLY A 408 17.65 -16.34 -5.88
C GLY A 408 16.23 -15.75 -5.89
N ARG A 409 16.01 -14.64 -6.60
CA ARG A 409 14.76 -13.87 -6.57
C ARG A 409 14.13 -13.77 -7.96
N LEU A 410 12.80 -13.63 -8.01
CA LEU A 410 12.07 -13.41 -9.27
C LEU A 410 12.08 -11.94 -9.68
N SER A 411 11.97 -11.03 -8.71
CA SER A 411 12.10 -9.59 -8.92
C SER A 411 13.57 -9.15 -8.92
N SER A 412 13.86 -8.12 -9.71
CA SER A 412 15.19 -7.51 -9.77
C SER A 412 15.53 -6.71 -8.51
N THR A 413 14.53 -6.15 -7.82
CA THR A 413 14.69 -5.45 -6.54
C THR A 413 14.42 -6.40 -5.38
N GLY A 414 15.30 -6.41 -4.38
CA GLY A 414 15.13 -7.20 -3.15
C GLY A 414 14.11 -6.61 -2.18
N TRP A 415 13.51 -7.43 -1.32
CA TRP A 415 12.51 -6.96 -0.37
C TRP A 415 13.06 -5.97 0.68
N ASN A 416 14.26 -6.20 1.23
CA ASN A 416 14.89 -5.30 2.18
C ASN A 416 15.45 -4.05 1.48
N GLU A 417 15.96 -4.16 0.26
CA GLU A 417 16.28 -3.01 -0.61
C GLU A 417 15.05 -2.13 -0.83
N TYR A 418 13.88 -2.73 -1.01
CA TYR A 418 12.62 -1.99 -1.19
C TYR A 418 12.06 -1.38 0.10
N SER A 419 12.18 -2.08 1.23
CA SER A 419 11.42 -1.77 2.45
C SER A 419 12.24 -1.33 3.67
N CYS A 420 13.57 -1.41 3.64
CA CYS A 420 14.45 -1.05 4.76
C CYS A 420 15.37 0.13 4.42
N GLY A 421 15.26 1.24 5.16
CA GLY A 421 16.08 2.43 4.95
C GLY A 421 17.58 2.18 5.13
N ALA A 422 17.98 1.31 6.06
CA ALA A 422 19.39 0.97 6.27
C ALA A 422 20.04 0.32 5.02
N THR A 423 19.29 -0.50 4.28
CA THR A 423 19.77 -1.15 3.05
C THR A 423 19.83 -0.16 1.88
N GLN A 424 18.89 0.79 1.82
CA GLN A 424 18.80 1.83 0.78
C GLN A 424 19.91 2.89 0.84
N ALA A 425 20.56 3.05 1.99
CA ALA A 425 21.58 4.08 2.16
C ALA A 425 22.79 3.89 1.24
N ALA A 426 23.11 4.94 0.48
CA ALA A 426 24.24 5.01 -0.46
C ALA A 426 25.59 5.03 0.27
N MET A 427 25.65 5.75 1.38
CA MET A 427 26.80 5.81 2.28
C MET A 427 26.54 5.06 3.57
N ARG A 428 27.59 4.53 4.19
CA ARG A 428 27.48 3.82 5.48
C ARG A 428 28.67 4.12 6.38
N ILE A 429 28.43 4.33 7.66
CA ILE A 429 29.47 4.36 8.69
C ILE A 429 29.28 3.13 9.57
N GLU A 430 30.22 2.20 9.46
CA GLU A 430 30.33 1.04 10.33
C GLU A 430 31.29 1.40 11.47
N VAL A 431 30.80 1.47 12.71
CA VAL A 431 31.68 1.59 13.88
C VAL A 431 32.26 0.21 14.22
N ARG A 432 33.59 0.08 14.16
CA ARG A 432 34.29 -1.20 14.25
C ARG A 432 34.94 -1.47 15.60
N THR A 433 35.40 -0.42 16.26
CA THR A 433 36.07 -0.52 17.54
C THR A 433 35.65 0.64 18.42
N MET A 434 35.28 0.33 19.67
CA MET A 434 35.11 1.30 20.74
C MET A 434 36.32 1.28 21.68
N THR A 435 36.50 2.33 22.50
CA THR A 435 37.50 2.37 23.57
C THR A 435 37.42 1.16 24.51
N SER A 436 36.21 0.77 24.91
CA SER A 436 35.93 -0.44 25.69
C SER A 436 34.44 -0.79 25.65
N THR A 437 34.08 -1.99 26.12
CA THR A 437 32.68 -2.42 26.28
C THR A 437 31.89 -1.54 27.26
N SER A 438 32.55 -0.83 28.18
CA SER A 438 31.90 0.05 29.16
C SER A 438 31.74 1.50 28.68
N VAL A 439 32.71 2.02 27.93
CA VAL A 439 32.72 3.44 27.52
C VAL A 439 32.04 3.65 26.16
N GLN A 440 32.06 2.67 25.25
CA GLN A 440 31.36 2.75 23.95
C GLN A 440 31.67 4.00 23.10
N MET A 441 32.83 4.64 23.28
CA MET A 441 33.30 5.73 22.42
C MET A 441 34.01 5.18 21.17
N PRO A 442 33.61 5.55 19.93
CA PRO A 442 34.25 5.05 18.72
C PRO A 442 35.73 5.43 18.59
N THR A 443 36.59 4.47 18.25
CA THR A 443 38.02 4.69 17.97
C THR A 443 38.43 4.23 16.57
N SER A 444 37.62 3.39 15.93
CA SER A 444 37.80 2.98 14.54
C SER A 444 36.45 2.89 13.81
N ILE A 445 36.38 3.52 12.64
CA ILE A 445 35.20 3.48 11.76
C ILE A 445 35.61 3.05 10.35
N ARG A 446 34.65 2.49 9.62
CA ARG A 446 34.75 2.28 8.18
C ARG A 446 33.64 3.03 7.48
N PHE A 447 34.03 3.89 6.55
CA PHE A 447 33.12 4.69 5.76
C PHE A 447 32.98 4.09 4.36
N TYR A 448 31.77 3.64 4.02
CA TYR A 448 31.39 3.17 2.70
C TYR A 448 30.75 4.31 1.90
N TYR A 449 31.06 4.40 0.62
CA TYR A 449 30.52 5.40 -0.29
C TYR A 449 30.47 4.89 -1.73
N LYS A 450 29.69 5.58 -2.58
CA LYS A 450 29.63 5.30 -4.02
C LYS A 450 30.71 6.08 -4.78
N THR A 451 31.37 5.42 -5.72
CA THR A 451 32.25 6.06 -6.71
C THR A 451 31.43 6.64 -7.86
N SER A 452 32.04 7.47 -8.71
CA SER A 452 31.37 8.02 -9.91
C SER A 452 30.87 6.95 -10.89
N SER A 453 31.37 5.71 -10.81
CA SER A 453 30.88 4.56 -11.58
C SER A 453 29.68 3.84 -10.94
N GLY A 454 29.22 4.27 -9.77
CA GLY A 454 28.11 3.65 -9.02
C GLY A 454 28.51 2.47 -8.13
N SER A 455 29.79 2.09 -8.13
CA SER A 455 30.32 1.00 -7.29
C SER A 455 30.47 1.44 -5.83
N THR A 456 30.18 0.55 -4.89
CA THR A 456 30.43 0.80 -3.46
C THR A 456 31.89 0.50 -3.14
N THR A 457 32.58 1.44 -2.50
CA THR A 457 33.93 1.28 -1.94
C THR A 457 33.96 1.74 -0.49
N TYR A 458 35.10 1.61 0.20
CA TYR A 458 35.24 2.06 1.57
C TYR A 458 36.63 2.61 1.93
N ARG A 459 36.68 3.41 2.99
CA ARG A 459 37.91 3.83 3.68
C ARG A 459 37.83 3.53 5.17
N ASN A 460 38.94 3.11 5.77
CA ASN A 460 39.04 2.91 7.21
C ASN A 460 39.63 4.17 7.85
N TYR A 461 39.22 4.47 9.08
CA TYR A 461 39.72 5.58 9.88
C TYR A 461 39.94 5.06 11.31
N THR A 462 41.13 5.28 11.87
CA THR A 462 41.47 4.83 13.23
C THR A 462 42.21 5.93 13.99
N ARG A 463 41.76 6.21 15.22
CA ARG A 463 42.40 7.20 16.10
C ARG A 463 43.85 6.80 16.38
N GLY A 464 44.79 7.74 16.25
CA GLY A 464 46.22 7.50 16.51
C GLY A 464 46.96 6.66 15.46
N SER A 465 46.30 6.20 14.40
CA SER A 465 46.94 5.44 13.33
C SER A 465 47.75 6.34 12.39
N SER A 466 48.94 5.91 11.99
CA SER A 466 49.74 6.59 10.95
C SER A 466 49.31 6.26 9.52
N THR A 467 48.71 5.08 9.28
CA THR A 467 48.32 4.62 7.93
C THR A 467 46.92 5.07 7.51
N ASN A 468 45.96 4.98 8.43
CA ASN A 468 44.58 5.44 8.25
C ASN A 468 44.19 6.44 9.35
N PRO A 469 44.80 7.64 9.37
CA PRO A 469 44.63 8.58 10.45
C PRO A 469 43.19 9.08 10.55
N TRP A 470 42.63 9.02 11.76
CA TRP A 470 41.41 9.74 12.11
C TRP A 470 41.76 10.87 13.09
N PRO A 471 42.21 12.04 12.60
CA PRO A 471 42.53 13.18 13.46
C PRO A 471 41.29 13.72 14.18
N THR A 472 41.46 14.16 15.43
CA THR A 472 40.46 14.96 16.15
C THR A 472 40.35 16.35 15.53
N ASP A 473 39.27 17.10 15.78
CA ASP A 473 39.09 18.44 15.19
C ASP A 473 40.25 19.41 15.46
N ALA A 474 40.92 19.29 16.62
CA ALA A 474 42.09 20.10 16.96
C ALA A 474 43.40 19.69 16.25
N GLN A 475 43.43 18.53 15.61
CA GLN A 475 44.61 18.01 14.90
C GLN A 475 44.57 18.43 13.42
N ASN A 476 45.75 18.53 12.80
CA ASN A 476 45.83 18.89 11.39
C ASN A 476 45.01 17.93 10.50
N GLY A 477 44.18 18.49 9.62
CA GLY A 477 43.24 17.73 8.78
C GLY A 477 41.97 17.24 9.49
N GLY A 478 41.84 17.37 10.81
CA GLY A 478 40.66 16.99 11.57
C GLY A 478 39.40 17.75 11.16
N SER A 479 39.52 19.06 11.00
CA SER A 479 38.41 19.93 10.60
C SER A 479 37.87 19.65 9.19
N ALA A 480 38.60 18.91 8.34
CA ALA A 480 38.15 18.52 7.01
C ALA A 480 37.34 17.21 7.01
N ILE A 481 37.43 16.41 8.08
CA ILE A 481 36.71 15.14 8.19
C ILE A 481 35.33 15.40 8.81
N PRO A 482 34.24 14.91 8.21
CA PRO A 482 32.88 15.16 8.70
C PRO A 482 32.53 14.33 9.93
N PHE A 483 33.35 13.34 10.30
CA PHE A 483 33.10 12.42 11.40
C PHE A 483 34.00 12.74 12.59
N GLN A 484 33.40 13.09 13.73
CA GLN A 484 34.11 13.33 14.99
C GLN A 484 33.50 12.54 16.15
N THR A 485 34.20 12.52 17.28
CA THR A 485 33.79 11.79 18.48
C THR A 485 33.86 12.71 19.67
N GLU A 486 32.79 12.78 20.45
CA GLU A 486 32.67 13.73 21.56
C GLU A 486 31.90 13.12 22.72
N TYR A 487 32.24 13.56 23.93
CA TYR A 487 31.45 13.30 25.13
C TYR A 487 30.53 14.51 25.35
N LEU A 488 29.24 14.32 25.11
CA LEU A 488 28.23 15.39 25.19
C LEU A 488 27.95 15.77 26.66
N ASP A 489 27.50 17.00 26.88
CA ASP A 489 27.15 17.53 28.22
C ASP A 489 26.09 16.69 28.94
N ILE A 490 25.21 16.05 28.18
CA ILE A 490 24.22 15.05 28.64
C ILE A 490 24.84 13.70 29.03
N GLN A 491 26.15 13.67 29.29
CA GLN A 491 26.93 12.52 29.75
C GLN A 491 26.91 11.31 28.81
N ARG A 492 26.88 11.55 27.50
CA ARG A 492 26.81 10.48 26.48
C ARG A 492 27.95 10.56 25.48
N ASN A 493 28.49 9.39 25.14
CA ASN A 493 29.46 9.26 24.06
C ASN A 493 28.75 9.31 22.71
N ALA A 494 29.18 10.20 21.82
CA ALA A 494 28.52 10.39 20.53
C ALA A 494 29.51 10.39 19.36
N LEU A 495 29.05 9.85 18.24
CA LEU A 495 29.63 10.10 16.93
C LEU A 495 28.96 11.35 16.35
N VAL A 496 29.74 12.41 16.17
CA VAL A 496 29.30 13.67 15.57
C VAL A 496 29.44 13.58 14.05
N LEU A 497 28.34 13.83 13.33
CA LEU A 497 28.32 13.98 11.88
C LEU A 497 28.11 15.45 11.53
N ASN A 498 29.15 16.06 10.95
CA ASN A 498 29.14 17.42 10.42
C ASN A 498 28.70 17.39 8.94
N LEU A 499 27.47 17.83 8.69
CA LEU A 499 26.83 17.73 7.37
C LEU A 499 27.38 18.74 6.35
N ASP A 500 27.78 19.91 6.81
CA ASP A 500 28.44 20.97 6.02
C ASP A 500 29.79 20.54 5.43
N ARG A 501 30.53 19.69 6.14
CA ARG A 501 31.85 19.19 5.70
C ARG A 501 31.76 18.05 4.70
N LEU A 502 30.63 17.33 4.67
CA LEU A 502 30.47 16.10 3.91
C LEU A 502 30.64 16.28 2.38
N PRO A 503 30.08 17.31 1.71
CA PRO A 503 30.24 17.49 0.27
C PRO A 503 31.71 17.68 -0.16
N ALA A 504 32.44 18.56 0.54
CA ALA A 504 33.86 18.81 0.26
C ALA A 504 34.71 17.57 0.55
N PHE A 505 34.39 16.85 1.63
CA PHE A 505 35.07 15.60 1.97
C PHE A 505 34.86 14.52 0.90
N LEU A 506 33.64 14.31 0.42
CA LEU A 506 33.34 13.36 -0.65
C LEU A 506 34.15 13.65 -1.92
N ALA A 507 34.25 14.92 -2.31
CA ALA A 507 35.08 15.34 -3.43
C ALA A 507 36.57 15.01 -3.19
N SER A 508 37.09 15.27 -1.98
CA SER A 508 38.50 15.03 -1.64
C SER A 508 38.92 13.56 -1.70
N ILE A 509 37.98 12.63 -1.48
CA ILE A 509 38.24 11.19 -1.50
C ILE A 509 37.95 10.52 -2.86
N GLY A 510 37.53 11.30 -3.86
CA GLY A 510 37.15 10.81 -5.18
C GLY A 510 35.82 10.04 -5.19
N ALA A 511 34.92 10.35 -4.25
CA ALA A 511 33.57 9.79 -4.25
C ALA A 511 32.71 10.42 -5.35
N ALA A 512 31.59 9.77 -5.68
CA ALA A 512 30.54 10.43 -6.43
C ALA A 512 30.02 11.67 -5.65
N ASN A 513 29.45 12.61 -6.40
CA ASN A 513 28.84 13.79 -5.84
C ASN A 513 27.62 13.45 -4.94
N THR A 514 27.09 14.48 -4.30
CA THR A 514 25.94 14.44 -3.39
C THR A 514 24.60 14.15 -4.08
N THR A 515 24.54 13.97 -5.41
CA THR A 515 23.32 13.48 -6.06
C THR A 515 23.21 11.95 -6.01
N ILE A 516 24.35 11.25 -5.88
CA ILE A 516 24.43 9.80 -5.68
C ILE A 516 24.66 9.48 -4.21
N ASN A 517 25.61 10.16 -3.57
CA ASN A 517 25.92 10.01 -2.15
C ASN A 517 25.02 10.94 -1.31
N ASN A 518 23.72 10.67 -1.33
CA ASN A 518 22.67 11.50 -0.72
C ASN A 518 21.97 10.84 0.49
N SER A 519 22.48 9.71 0.97
CA SER A 519 21.93 9.00 2.12
C SER A 519 23.02 8.32 2.91
N ILE A 520 22.92 8.33 4.24
CA ILE A 520 23.93 7.77 5.15
C ILE A 520 23.28 6.90 6.22
N TYR A 521 23.80 5.68 6.39
CA TYR A 521 23.44 4.78 7.47
C TYR A 521 24.57 4.65 8.50
N ILE A 522 24.30 4.91 9.78
CA ILE A 522 25.29 4.87 10.86
C ILE A 522 24.91 3.80 11.87
N TYR A 523 25.83 2.86 12.11
CA TYR A 523 25.57 1.74 13.01
C TYR A 523 26.83 1.18 13.68
N PRO A 524 26.70 0.66 14.91
CA PRO A 524 27.70 -0.15 15.55
C PRO A 524 27.70 -1.58 14.97
N ASN A 525 28.87 -2.11 14.61
CA ASN A 525 29.00 -3.53 14.27
C ASN A 525 29.17 -4.37 15.53
N SER A 526 28.06 -4.87 16.07
CA SER A 526 28.01 -5.70 17.28
C SER A 526 28.71 -7.07 17.17
N ASN A 527 29.17 -7.47 15.99
CA ASN A 527 30.03 -8.65 15.83
C ASN A 527 31.50 -8.40 16.27
N ARG A 528 31.82 -7.20 16.77
CA ARG A 528 33.15 -6.79 17.22
C ARG A 528 33.21 -6.82 18.74
N SER A 529 34.31 -7.32 19.29
CA SER A 529 34.44 -7.58 20.74
C SER A 529 34.30 -6.36 21.65
N THR A 530 34.58 -5.15 21.18
CA THR A 530 34.45 -3.91 21.98
C THR A 530 33.14 -3.17 21.73
N VAL A 531 32.29 -3.63 20.82
CA VAL A 531 31.09 -2.94 20.36
C VAL A 531 29.86 -3.67 20.90
N ASN A 532 29.06 -3.01 21.73
CA ASN A 532 27.80 -3.58 22.20
C ASN A 532 26.70 -3.36 21.16
N ALA A 533 25.72 -4.27 21.15
CA ALA A 533 24.48 -4.03 20.42
C ALA A 533 23.69 -2.88 21.10
N PRO A 534 23.12 -1.94 20.34
CA PRO A 534 22.33 -0.85 20.91
C PRO A 534 21.00 -1.35 21.46
N HIS A 535 20.49 -0.70 22.51
CA HIS A 535 19.22 -1.04 23.13
C HIS A 535 18.06 -0.27 22.49
N PHE A 536 16.86 -0.86 22.58
CA PHE A 536 15.60 -0.28 22.12
C PHE A 536 14.56 -0.40 23.23
N PRO A 537 14.20 0.69 23.94
CA PRO A 537 14.70 2.06 23.80
C PRO A 537 16.17 2.23 24.23
N SER A 538 16.82 3.29 23.76
CA SER A 538 18.25 3.53 24.04
C SER A 538 18.50 3.86 25.51
N ILE A 539 19.52 3.21 26.10
CA ILE A 539 19.95 3.43 27.48
C ILE A 539 21.14 4.40 27.56
N SER A 540 21.50 4.88 28.76
CA SER A 540 22.56 5.89 28.97
C SER A 540 23.94 5.47 28.50
N SER A 541 24.27 4.18 28.59
CA SER A 541 25.55 3.62 28.14
C SER A 541 25.65 3.42 26.62
N ASP A 542 24.53 3.50 25.89
CA ASP A 542 24.56 3.33 24.44
C ASP A 542 25.21 4.55 23.78
N PRO A 543 26.03 4.34 22.74
CA PRO A 543 26.54 5.43 21.94
C PRO A 543 25.40 6.14 21.20
N ALA A 544 25.59 7.41 20.92
CA ALA A 544 24.64 8.22 20.17
C ALA A 544 25.25 8.79 18.88
N VAL A 545 24.39 9.38 18.05
CA VAL A 545 24.79 10.18 16.89
C VAL A 545 24.34 11.61 17.13
N SER A 546 25.22 12.59 16.94
CA SER A 546 24.87 14.02 16.94
C SER A 546 25.03 14.60 15.53
N LEU A 547 24.01 15.31 15.04
CA LEU A 547 24.06 16.03 13.77
C LEU A 547 24.40 17.50 14.02
N ARG A 548 25.48 17.96 13.39
CA ARG A 548 25.96 19.35 13.45
C ARG A 548 26.19 19.90 12.05
N GLY A 549 26.25 21.23 11.93
CA GLY A 549 26.51 21.90 10.65
C GLY A 549 25.43 21.66 9.59
N GLY A 550 24.19 21.37 10.01
CA GLY A 550 23.09 20.99 9.12
C GLY A 550 22.29 22.16 8.55
N ARG A 551 22.68 23.42 8.81
CA ARG A 551 21.86 24.61 8.50
C ARG A 551 21.58 24.75 7.01
N ASP A 552 22.59 24.57 6.18
CA ASP A 552 22.52 24.68 4.72
C ASP A 552 22.75 23.32 4.08
N LEU A 553 21.72 22.78 3.44
CA LEU A 553 21.78 21.52 2.69
C LEU A 553 21.71 21.72 1.18
N SER A 554 21.96 22.93 0.68
CA SER A 554 21.88 23.26 -0.76
C SER A 554 22.77 22.40 -1.65
N ALA A 555 23.86 21.85 -1.11
CA ALA A 555 24.71 20.88 -1.79
C ALA A 555 24.00 19.55 -2.11
N PHE A 556 22.93 19.20 -1.40
CA PHE A 556 22.16 17.96 -1.58
C PHE A 556 20.92 18.22 -2.45
N SER A 557 21.10 18.49 -3.73
CA SER A 557 20.00 18.86 -4.65
C SER A 557 18.90 17.80 -4.84
N LYS A 558 19.20 16.53 -4.53
CA LYS A 558 18.23 15.41 -4.49
C LYS A 558 17.79 15.05 -3.06
N GLY A 559 18.09 15.90 -2.09
CA GLY A 559 17.82 15.68 -0.67
C GLY A 559 18.89 14.91 0.08
N LEU A 560 18.69 14.74 1.40
CA LEU A 560 19.58 14.00 2.29
C LEU A 560 18.76 13.06 3.18
N SER A 561 19.19 11.82 3.33
CA SER A 561 18.61 10.88 4.31
C SER A 561 19.63 10.40 5.32
N VAL A 562 19.30 10.46 6.61
CA VAL A 562 20.10 9.90 7.69
C VAL A 562 19.33 8.77 8.35
N VAL A 563 19.92 7.58 8.38
CA VAL A 563 19.37 6.41 9.04
C VAL A 563 20.36 5.97 10.12
N THR A 564 19.87 5.65 11.31
CA THR A 564 20.70 5.06 12.35
C THR A 564 19.86 4.19 13.27
N ASN A 565 20.47 3.14 13.82
CA ASN A 565 19.89 2.35 14.90
C ASN A 565 20.31 2.85 16.29
N LEU A 566 20.99 4.00 16.36
CA LEU A 566 21.35 4.71 17.58
C LEU A 566 20.40 5.88 17.82
N ARG A 567 20.40 6.42 19.04
CA ARG A 567 19.70 7.68 19.32
C ARG A 567 20.34 8.83 18.55
N LEU A 568 19.49 9.67 17.95
CA LEU A 568 19.90 10.82 17.16
C LEU A 568 19.66 12.14 17.91
N TYR A 569 20.70 12.95 18.07
CA TYR A 569 20.63 14.31 18.58
C TYR A 569 20.71 15.31 17.43
N LEU A 570 19.83 16.30 17.46
CA LEU A 570 19.84 17.45 16.56
C LEU A 570 20.39 18.64 17.33
N ALA A 571 21.71 18.86 17.22
CA ALA A 571 22.40 19.87 18.02
C ALA A 571 22.09 21.30 17.56
N ASP A 572 22.04 21.52 16.24
CA ASP A 572 21.86 22.84 15.62
C ASP A 572 20.61 22.89 14.72
N SER A 573 20.32 24.09 14.19
CA SER A 573 19.33 24.26 13.13
C SER A 573 19.63 23.38 11.92
N LEU A 574 18.62 22.68 11.43
CA LEU A 574 18.73 21.74 10.31
C LEU A 574 17.87 22.23 9.13
N ASN A 575 18.50 22.39 7.97
CA ASN A 575 17.85 22.68 6.69
C ASN A 575 16.97 23.94 6.67
N THR A 576 17.56 25.09 7.01
CA THR A 576 16.85 26.38 7.11
C THR A 576 17.15 27.33 5.94
N VAL A 577 17.97 26.91 4.98
CA VAL A 577 18.33 27.70 3.79
C VAL A 577 17.47 27.24 2.60
N ALA A 578 16.63 28.14 2.11
CA ALA A 578 15.80 27.88 0.94
C ALA A 578 16.66 27.87 -0.34
N VAL A 579 16.29 27.02 -1.30
CA VAL A 579 16.93 26.93 -2.62
C VAL A 579 15.88 27.12 -3.73
N PRO A 580 16.29 27.42 -4.97
CA PRO A 580 15.37 27.53 -6.08
C PRO A 580 14.55 26.25 -6.28
N ILE A 581 13.27 26.42 -6.63
CA ILE A 581 12.37 25.31 -6.94
C ILE A 581 12.96 24.50 -8.12
N PRO A 582 13.06 23.16 -8.01
CA PRO A 582 13.50 22.33 -9.12
C PRO A 582 12.59 22.49 -10.35
N SER A 583 13.20 22.60 -11.53
CA SER A 583 12.48 22.71 -12.80
C SER A 583 11.58 21.50 -13.04
N GLY A 584 10.35 21.73 -13.50
CA GLY A 584 9.39 20.67 -13.80
C GLY A 584 8.77 20.01 -12.57
N SER A 585 9.00 20.52 -11.36
CA SER A 585 8.46 19.94 -10.12
C SER A 585 6.94 20.03 -9.96
N GLY A 586 6.26 20.86 -10.74
CA GLY A 586 4.81 21.12 -10.58
C GLY A 586 4.45 21.95 -9.36
N LEU A 587 5.43 22.48 -8.61
CA LEU A 587 5.19 23.39 -7.50
C LEU A 587 4.87 24.80 -8.02
N ALA A 588 3.96 25.51 -7.33
CA ALA A 588 3.57 26.87 -7.69
C ALA A 588 4.74 27.85 -7.58
N ALA A 589 4.79 28.84 -8.48
CA ALA A 589 5.79 29.90 -8.45
C ALA A 589 5.75 30.66 -7.11
N GLY A 590 6.92 31.00 -6.56
CA GLY A 590 7.03 31.68 -5.26
C GLY A 590 6.95 30.75 -4.04
N THR A 591 6.74 29.45 -4.21
CA THR A 591 6.82 28.47 -3.11
C THR A 591 8.24 28.42 -2.54
N THR A 592 8.39 28.59 -1.23
CA THR A 592 9.67 28.36 -0.55
C THR A 592 10.00 26.87 -0.58
N TYR A 593 11.15 26.52 -1.14
CA TYR A 593 11.61 25.15 -1.29
C TYR A 593 12.91 24.93 -0.52
N TYR A 594 12.97 23.82 0.21
CA TYR A 594 14.16 23.36 0.93
C TYR A 594 14.52 21.97 0.39
N PRO A 595 15.81 21.62 0.27
CA PRO A 595 16.23 20.27 -0.07
C PRO A 595 15.53 19.24 0.84
N PRO A 596 14.93 18.17 0.31
CA PRO A 596 14.15 17.26 1.15
C PRO A 596 15.07 16.47 2.08
N ILE A 597 14.67 16.34 3.35
CA ILE A 597 15.44 15.61 4.36
C ILE A 597 14.58 14.55 5.04
N SER A 598 15.13 13.36 5.26
CA SER A 598 14.54 12.36 6.15
C SER A 598 15.53 11.88 7.21
N LEU A 599 15.01 11.74 8.42
CA LEU A 599 15.76 11.27 9.58
C LEU A 599 15.06 10.04 10.15
N PHE A 600 15.73 8.91 10.18
CA PHE A 600 15.23 7.66 10.75
C PHE A 600 16.15 7.21 11.88
N ALA A 601 15.59 7.16 13.09
CA ALA A 601 16.26 6.73 14.30
C ALA A 601 15.22 6.16 15.26
N PRO A 602 15.61 5.31 16.22
CA PRO A 602 14.69 4.81 17.24
C PRO A 602 14.14 5.93 18.12
N GLU A 603 14.98 6.94 18.37
CA GLU A 603 14.65 8.12 19.16
C GLU A 603 15.40 9.32 18.60
N LYS A 604 14.73 10.46 18.57
CA LYS A 604 15.28 11.75 18.16
C LYS A 604 15.14 12.73 19.32
N ARG A 605 16.20 13.49 19.57
CA ARG A 605 16.23 14.53 20.60
C ARG A 605 16.70 15.85 20.03
N PHE A 606 16.17 16.94 20.56
CA PHE A 606 16.52 18.30 20.17
C PHE A 606 17.48 18.89 21.20
N GLY A 607 18.60 19.41 20.70
CA GLY A 607 19.71 19.89 21.52
C GLY A 607 20.59 18.77 22.08
N GLU A 608 21.80 19.16 22.51
CA GLU A 608 22.79 18.27 23.12
C GLU A 608 23.20 18.71 24.54
N THR A 609 22.58 19.78 25.04
CA THR A 609 22.80 20.38 26.36
C THR A 609 21.75 19.91 27.38
N ILE A 610 22.07 20.09 28.66
CA ILE A 610 21.16 19.76 29.77
C ILE A 610 19.99 20.74 29.81
N GLU A 611 20.23 22.02 29.56
CA GLU A 611 19.20 23.06 29.51
C GLU A 611 18.68 23.22 28.08
N PHE A 612 17.37 23.15 27.92
CA PHE A 612 16.68 23.36 26.65
C PHE A 612 15.88 24.66 26.67
N GLU A 613 16.52 25.73 26.20
CA GLU A 613 15.91 27.07 26.20
C GLU A 613 15.25 27.45 24.86
N ASN A 614 15.72 26.88 23.75
CA ASN A 614 15.32 27.32 22.42
C ASN A 614 14.00 26.68 21.96
N PRO A 615 13.05 27.46 21.40
CA PRO A 615 11.83 26.90 20.83
C PRO A 615 12.14 26.04 19.58
N VAL A 616 11.44 24.92 19.44
CA VAL A 616 11.53 24.05 18.26
C VAL A 616 10.58 24.58 17.19
N GLN A 617 11.13 25.01 16.06
CA GLN A 617 10.37 25.27 14.84
C GLN A 617 10.50 24.07 13.90
N PHE A 618 9.39 23.37 13.69
CA PHE A 618 9.33 22.18 12.86
C PHE A 618 8.45 22.44 11.64
N SER A 619 8.93 22.14 10.44
CA SER A 619 8.09 22.11 9.24
C SER A 619 8.36 20.86 8.41
N GLY A 620 7.32 20.09 8.11
CA GLY A 620 7.47 18.85 7.35
C GLY A 620 6.47 17.78 7.78
N GLN A 621 6.95 16.54 7.90
CA GLN A 621 6.16 15.36 8.20
C GLN A 621 6.73 14.59 9.38
N VAL A 622 5.86 13.99 10.18
CA VAL A 622 6.24 13.17 11.33
C VAL A 622 5.62 11.78 11.20
N GLN A 623 6.45 10.75 11.23
CA GLN A 623 6.01 9.37 10.98
C GLN A 623 6.58 8.43 12.04
N SER A 624 5.81 7.39 12.38
CA SER A 624 6.22 6.39 13.35
C SER A 624 6.60 5.08 12.68
N LEU A 625 7.78 4.57 13.03
CA LEU A 625 8.19 3.20 12.74
C LEU A 625 7.55 2.20 13.72
N SER A 626 6.97 2.65 14.84
CA SER A 626 6.37 1.72 15.81
C SER A 626 5.26 0.89 15.16
N LYS A 627 5.26 -0.40 15.50
CA LYS A 627 4.21 -1.35 15.17
C LYS A 627 3.27 -1.61 16.34
N ASP A 628 3.49 -0.95 17.47
CA ASP A 628 2.67 -1.10 18.66
C ASP A 628 1.26 -0.54 18.41
N GLU A 629 0.25 -1.36 18.68
CA GLU A 629 -1.16 -1.00 18.54
C GLU A 629 -1.81 -0.59 19.88
N THR A 630 -1.04 -0.63 20.97
CA THR A 630 -1.48 -0.33 22.34
C THR A 630 -0.94 1.00 22.84
N SER A 631 0.35 1.28 22.64
CA SER A 631 0.94 2.57 22.98
C SER A 631 0.66 3.58 21.88
N ALA A 632 0.02 4.70 22.22
CA ALA A 632 -0.27 5.75 21.28
C ALA A 632 1.02 6.48 20.87
N PHE A 633 1.21 6.64 19.57
CA PHE A 633 2.17 7.59 19.02
C PHE A 633 1.56 8.99 19.02
N HIS A 634 2.24 9.95 19.65
CA HIS A 634 1.89 11.36 19.65
C HIS A 634 2.90 12.13 18.77
N PRO A 635 2.49 12.62 17.57
CA PRO A 635 3.44 13.21 16.61
C PRO A 635 4.23 14.43 17.09
N LEU A 636 3.70 15.20 18.05
CA LEU A 636 4.32 16.43 18.55
C LEU A 636 4.94 16.28 19.95
N ASP A 637 5.08 15.05 20.44
CA ASP A 637 5.77 14.79 21.71
C ASP A 637 7.28 14.74 21.47
N LEU A 638 7.88 15.92 21.48
CA LEU A 638 9.30 16.11 21.24
C LEU A 638 10.06 16.07 22.57
N LYS A 639 11.25 15.45 22.58
CA LYS A 639 12.12 15.37 23.75
C LYS A 639 13.38 16.20 23.57
N ALA A 640 13.80 16.86 24.65
CA ALA A 640 15.06 17.58 24.71
C ALA A 640 16.26 16.62 24.85
N GLY A 641 17.48 17.15 24.73
CA GLY A 641 18.73 16.38 24.87
C GLY A 641 18.81 15.55 26.16
N ASN A 642 18.41 16.16 27.29
CA ASN A 642 18.38 15.53 28.61
C ASN A 642 17.32 14.41 28.73
N GLY A 643 16.29 14.41 27.88
CA GLY A 643 15.21 13.41 27.84
C GLY A 643 13.87 13.91 28.39
N ASP A 644 13.81 15.15 28.87
CA ASP A 644 12.58 15.79 29.30
C ASP A 644 11.70 16.12 28.10
N ASP A 645 10.39 16.16 28.34
CA ASP A 645 9.42 16.57 27.33
C ASP A 645 9.54 18.08 27.08
N ILE A 646 9.53 18.47 25.81
CA ILE A 646 9.54 19.88 25.42
C ILE A 646 8.12 20.41 25.61
N ASN A 647 8.00 21.46 26.43
CA ASN A 647 6.71 22.10 26.69
C ASN A 647 6.04 22.55 25.39
N ALA A 648 4.73 22.35 25.29
CA ALA A 648 3.91 22.65 24.12
C ALA A 648 3.99 24.12 23.66
N ASP A 649 4.27 25.06 24.57
CA ASP A 649 4.49 26.48 24.26
C ASP A 649 5.81 26.75 23.51
N LYS A 650 6.79 25.85 23.63
CA LYS A 650 8.07 25.91 22.93
C LYS A 650 8.06 25.17 21.59
N ILE A 651 6.93 24.59 21.16
CA ILE A 651 6.81 23.85 19.91
C ILE A 651 5.97 24.66 18.92
N ASN A 652 6.54 25.02 17.78
CA ASN A 652 5.82 25.57 16.63
C ASN A 652 5.94 24.60 15.44
N ALA A 653 4.85 23.94 15.08
CA ALA A 653 4.84 22.88 14.10
C ALA A 653 3.97 23.24 12.88
N ASN A 654 4.56 23.18 11.70
CA ASN A 654 3.86 23.28 10.43
C ASN A 654 3.90 21.93 9.70
N LEU A 655 2.87 21.12 9.92
CA LEU A 655 2.74 19.79 9.33
C LEU A 655 2.12 19.89 7.93
N LYS A 656 2.87 19.48 6.91
CA LYS A 656 2.47 19.62 5.50
C LYS A 656 2.62 18.33 4.70
N ILE A 657 1.74 18.16 3.71
CA ILE A 657 1.87 17.11 2.70
C ILE A 657 3.07 17.34 1.77
N VAL A 658 3.60 16.25 1.23
CA VAL A 658 4.46 16.29 0.04
C VAL A 658 3.55 16.41 -1.18
N ARG A 659 3.81 17.41 -2.04
CA ARG A 659 2.97 17.74 -3.20
C ARG A 659 3.64 17.40 -4.53
N SER A 660 4.94 17.10 -4.51
CA SER A 660 5.74 16.83 -5.69
C SER A 660 6.75 15.75 -5.40
N PRO A 661 7.11 14.89 -6.37
CA PRO A 661 8.25 13.99 -6.24
C PRO A 661 9.57 14.72 -5.93
N ALA A 662 9.66 16.03 -6.23
CA ALA A 662 10.81 16.86 -5.86
C ALA A 662 10.98 17.00 -4.34
N GLU A 663 9.89 17.01 -3.58
CA GLU A 663 9.89 17.13 -2.12
C GLU A 663 10.12 15.77 -1.43
N LEU A 664 10.31 14.68 -2.18
CA LEU A 664 10.59 13.36 -1.61
C LEU A 664 12.07 13.22 -1.23
N PRO A 665 12.37 12.81 0.02
CA PRO A 665 13.73 12.49 0.42
C PRO A 665 14.19 11.16 -0.20
N PRO A 666 15.52 10.94 -0.33
CA PRO A 666 16.09 9.73 -0.93
C PRO A 666 15.56 8.43 -0.32
N ILE A 667 15.39 8.40 1.00
CA ILE A 667 14.80 7.30 1.76
C ILE A 667 13.49 7.79 2.35
N HIS A 668 12.41 7.04 2.13
CA HIS A 668 11.07 7.32 2.63
C HIS A 668 10.34 6.01 2.92
N LEU A 669 9.32 6.07 3.79
CA LEU A 669 8.41 4.95 3.97
C LEU A 669 7.53 4.77 2.74
N MET A 670 7.20 3.51 2.44
CA MET A 670 6.38 3.14 1.31
C MET A 670 5.03 2.61 1.77
N ASN A 671 3.99 2.84 0.98
CA ASN A 671 2.68 2.24 1.16
C ASN A 671 2.20 1.72 -0.19
N TRP A 672 1.39 0.67 -0.19
CA TRP A 672 0.72 0.18 -1.38
C TRP A 672 -0.77 0.47 -1.30
N LEU A 673 -1.28 1.16 -2.31
CA LEU A 673 -2.72 1.28 -2.54
C LEU A 673 -3.09 0.33 -3.69
N VAL A 674 -3.86 -0.69 -3.38
CA VAL A 674 -4.27 -1.75 -4.30
C VAL A 674 -5.71 -1.49 -4.71
N THR A 675 -5.97 -1.45 -6.02
CA THR A 675 -7.31 -1.19 -6.57
C THR A 675 -7.59 -2.10 -7.74
N ILE A 676 -8.84 -2.55 -7.90
CA ILE A 676 -9.29 -3.20 -9.13
C ILE A 676 -10.42 -2.38 -9.74
N LYS A 677 -10.32 -2.10 -11.05
CA LYS A 677 -11.32 -1.35 -11.81
C LYS A 677 -11.74 -2.11 -13.05
N GLU A 678 -13.04 -2.12 -13.36
CA GLU A 678 -13.56 -2.61 -14.63
C GLU A 678 -13.22 -1.64 -15.78
N ILE A 679 -12.86 -2.19 -16.93
CA ILE A 679 -12.73 -1.47 -18.19
C ILE A 679 -14.05 -1.60 -18.93
N HIS A 680 -14.91 -0.60 -18.81
CA HIS A 680 -16.12 -0.45 -19.65
C HIS A 680 -15.74 -0.12 -21.08
#